data_AF-A0A952V3A0-F1
#
_entry.id   AF-A0A952V3A0-F1
#
_cell.length_a   1.000
_cell.length_b   1.000
_cell.length_c   1.000
_cell.angle_alpha   90.00
_cell.angle_beta   90.00
_cell.angle_gamma   90.00
#
_symmetry.space_group_name_H-M   'P 1'
#
loop_
_entity.id
_entity.type
_entity.pdbx_description
1 polymer ?
#
loop_
_entity_poly.entity_id
_entity_poly.type
_entity_poly.pdbx_seq_one_letter_code
_entity_poly.pdbx_strand_id
1 'polypeptide(L)'
;MKTLFFSAGDYPLIAFILALPLLGAFVNGVFGQRLGKSAVRVMALAVMGVAFAAAVATFVDLNHVTDAMKEAGTKEPHAKLSWLAWEWMKVAGPNGGRITVNLAFSVDALSGVMMLVVTGVGLLIHVYASEYMIEDKGYWRFFCYLNLFVFSMLVLILGDSLPVLFVGWEGVGLCSYLLIGFWYGKMPNATAGKKAFIANRVGDFGLIVAMFLLAVYCGSLDWDGIARNAHELVPNSERPNWINLWPIGGGRFEDFTLAGIKLPLHKLQPDTPVTMTAATAVALMLFLGATGKSAQLPLYVWLPDAMAGPTPVSALIHAATMVTAGIYLICRLSMVFVLAPAAMITVAFTGALTALLAATIALVQNDIKKVLAYSTVSQLGYMVLGVGVGAFTAGFFHVFTHAFFKACLFLGAGSVIHAMHARIHDDDRSQDMRNMGGLKDHMPWTFRTFVASTLCIIGFPLTSGFFSKDEIIARTLIEAPAGMKLAGKVAAWQWPSWANWALWGIAVLTALLTAFYMCRVVFLTFFGDFKGWTIGRPKAPSHVEEHDHDHGHDDDDDEHHHHDDLSQPGPPPHESPWAMTIPLIVLAALAVFAGILNPTAIKVFSAHFEFLPLDHWLSGVFHEAEAGVKMFDHDVAHSREVISSIAAFLAFAVGAGGAYWVYILNKGKPARELMLKVPALYRLVLDKWRVDELYDKTAVNAVDALADTASSVDQGIVDFILARLTALVVAATGTVLRVLQNGVVHVYAAVMVLGLGGLMWFFVEPHADFTVEEKGGEYSLTAGPGPGYGFKWYPDATKEAQTKDFDTNTQLKLRVPDGESRTVKLEVKNAFGRVATKDLTIKRPAAAPGPSTIRIQEK
;
A
#
# COMPACT_ATOMS: atom_id res chain seq x y z
N MET A 1 -27.55 24.56 -7.01
CA MET A 1 -28.14 25.02 -5.74
C MET A 1 -27.13 25.95 -5.05
N LYS A 2 -27.58 27.08 -4.51
CA LYS A 2 -26.69 27.97 -3.72
C LYS A 2 -26.63 27.45 -2.28
N THR A 3 -25.43 27.33 -1.72
CA THR A 3 -25.21 27.08 -0.27
C THR A 3 -25.23 28.41 0.49
N LEU A 4 -24.99 28.42 1.81
CA LEU A 4 -24.89 29.69 2.56
C LEU A 4 -23.73 30.56 2.07
N PHE A 5 -22.64 29.94 1.60
CA PHE A 5 -21.40 30.65 1.26
C PHE A 5 -21.05 30.60 -0.23
N PHE A 6 -21.22 29.44 -0.89
CA PHE A 6 -20.73 29.22 -2.28
C PHE A 6 -21.67 28.36 -3.15
N SER A 7 -21.28 28.07 -4.39
CA SER A 7 -21.99 27.13 -5.26
C SER A 7 -21.63 25.69 -4.88
N ALA A 8 -22.57 24.75 -4.94
CA ALA A 8 -22.30 23.34 -4.62
C ALA A 8 -21.25 22.69 -5.55
N GLY A 9 -21.18 23.11 -6.82
CA GLY A 9 -20.22 22.57 -7.80
C GLY A 9 -18.87 23.31 -7.86
N ASP A 10 -18.73 24.38 -7.08
CA ASP A 10 -17.48 25.14 -6.94
C ASP A 10 -17.41 25.72 -5.52
N TYR A 11 -17.00 24.87 -4.58
CA TYR A 11 -17.05 25.11 -3.14
C TYR A 11 -15.64 25.33 -2.56
N PRO A 12 -15.07 26.54 -2.65
CA PRO A 12 -13.66 26.82 -2.33
C PRO A 12 -13.29 26.64 -0.85
N LEU A 13 -14.25 26.54 0.07
CA LEU A 13 -13.96 26.30 1.49
C LEU A 13 -13.21 24.97 1.71
N ILE A 14 -13.41 23.98 0.83
CA ILE A 14 -12.64 22.74 0.81
C ILE A 14 -11.13 23.02 0.64
N ALA A 15 -10.77 23.98 -0.21
CA ALA A 15 -9.38 24.36 -0.43
C ALA A 15 -8.74 24.92 0.84
N PHE A 16 -9.48 25.71 1.63
CA PHE A 16 -8.99 26.25 2.91
C PHE A 16 -8.77 25.14 3.95
N ILE A 17 -9.71 24.19 4.05
CA ILE A 17 -9.59 23.04 4.95
C ILE A 17 -8.32 22.24 4.67
N LEU A 18 -7.97 22.06 3.39
CA LEU A 18 -6.73 21.40 2.95
C LEU A 18 -5.48 22.26 3.18
N ALA A 19 -5.55 23.55 2.80
CA ALA A 19 -4.39 24.43 2.81
C ALA A 19 -3.91 24.77 4.24
N LEU A 20 -4.81 24.81 5.23
CA LEU A 20 -4.47 25.21 6.59
C LEU A 20 -3.49 24.24 7.29
N PRO A 21 -3.76 22.91 7.38
CA PRO A 21 -2.78 21.99 7.94
C PRO A 21 -1.48 21.94 7.12
N LEU A 22 -1.55 22.05 5.78
CA LEU A 22 -0.35 22.12 4.94
C LEU A 22 0.50 23.37 5.25
N LEU A 23 -0.14 24.52 5.45
CA LEU A 23 0.52 25.76 5.85
C LEU A 23 1.19 25.59 7.22
N GLY A 24 0.51 24.99 8.19
CA GLY A 24 1.09 24.71 9.50
C GLY A 24 2.29 23.76 9.42
N ALA A 25 2.24 22.74 8.57
CA ALA A 25 3.36 21.86 8.31
C ALA A 25 4.54 22.61 7.68
N PHE A 26 4.28 23.42 6.66
CA PHE A 26 5.29 24.23 5.99
C PHE A 26 5.97 25.23 6.94
N VAL A 27 5.19 26.02 7.70
CA VAL A 27 5.73 27.03 8.61
C VAL A 27 6.55 26.38 9.72
N ASN A 28 6.02 25.34 10.37
CA ASN A 28 6.75 24.65 11.44
C ASN A 28 7.97 23.90 10.90
N GLY A 29 7.90 23.32 9.71
CA GLY A 29 9.01 22.62 9.08
C GLY A 29 10.17 23.54 8.66
N VAL A 30 9.86 24.68 8.03
CA VAL A 30 10.87 25.59 7.48
C VAL A 30 11.40 26.57 8.54
N PHE A 31 10.51 27.14 9.35
CA PHE A 31 10.86 28.21 10.29
C PHE A 31 10.86 27.76 11.75
N GLY A 32 10.29 26.59 12.07
CA GLY A 32 10.04 26.18 13.47
C GLY A 32 11.29 26.05 14.34
N GLN A 33 12.45 25.72 13.76
CA GLN A 33 13.72 25.73 14.50
C GLN A 33 14.07 27.12 15.06
N ARG A 34 13.66 28.20 14.38
CA ARG A 34 13.98 29.59 14.74
C ARG A 34 12.87 30.28 15.54
N LEU A 35 11.63 29.79 15.44
CA LEU A 35 10.44 30.44 16.03
C LEU A 35 10.24 30.13 17.53
N GLY A 36 10.90 29.10 18.05
CA GLY A 36 10.72 28.64 19.43
C GLY A 36 9.42 27.85 19.66
N LYS A 37 9.34 27.13 20.79
CA LYS A 37 8.25 26.18 21.10
C LYS A 37 6.86 26.85 21.15
N SER A 38 6.77 28.05 21.72
CA SER A 38 5.49 28.78 21.86
C SER A 38 4.87 29.13 20.50
N ALA A 39 5.65 29.64 19.55
CA ALA A 39 5.15 30.01 18.23
C ALA A 39 4.77 28.77 17.40
N VAL A 40 5.58 27.70 17.47
CA VAL A 40 5.26 26.40 16.84
C VAL A 40 3.93 25.86 17.35
N ARG A 41 3.72 25.90 18.68
CA ARG A 41 2.48 25.47 19.33
C ARG A 41 1.28 26.27 18.85
N VAL A 42 1.38 27.60 18.86
CA VAL A 42 0.30 28.49 18.42
C VAL A 42 -0.04 28.24 16.94
N MET A 43 0.98 28.14 16.08
CA MET A 43 0.78 27.85 14.66
C MET A 43 0.08 26.50 14.46
N ALA A 44 0.55 25.44 15.12
CA ALA A 44 -0.03 24.11 14.99
C ALA A 44 -1.49 24.04 15.46
N LEU A 45 -1.82 24.67 16.58
CA LEU A 45 -3.18 24.66 17.12
C LEU A 45 -4.12 25.58 16.34
N ALA A 46 -3.66 26.76 15.92
CA ALA A 46 -4.50 27.73 15.21
C ALA A 46 -4.95 27.20 13.84
N VAL A 47 -4.02 26.65 13.04
CA VAL A 47 -4.40 26.12 11.71
C VAL A 47 -5.39 24.96 11.83
N MET A 48 -5.22 24.10 12.83
CA MET A 48 -6.13 22.98 13.10
C MET A 48 -7.49 23.44 13.60
N GLY A 49 -7.52 24.43 14.50
CA GLY A 49 -8.76 25.01 15.01
C GLY A 49 -9.59 25.69 13.92
N VAL A 50 -8.94 26.46 13.04
CA VAL A 50 -9.61 27.12 11.91
C VAL A 50 -10.08 26.07 10.87
N ALA A 51 -9.26 25.04 10.59
CA ALA A 51 -9.67 23.96 9.70
C ALA A 51 -10.89 23.19 10.24
N PHE A 52 -10.95 22.93 11.54
CA PHE A 52 -12.12 22.32 12.18
C PHE A 52 -13.37 23.20 12.08
N ALA A 53 -13.25 24.51 12.34
CA ALA A 53 -14.37 25.44 12.18
C ALA A 53 -14.89 25.49 10.73
N ALA A 54 -13.99 25.49 9.75
CA ALA A 54 -14.35 25.41 8.33
C ALA A 54 -14.99 24.06 7.96
N ALA A 55 -14.52 22.95 8.55
CA ALA A 55 -15.14 21.64 8.39
C ALA A 55 -16.56 21.59 8.94
N VAL A 56 -16.81 22.17 10.12
CA VAL A 56 -18.16 22.30 10.71
C VAL A 56 -19.06 23.14 9.79
N ALA A 57 -18.59 24.28 9.30
CA ALA A 57 -19.35 25.11 8.37
C ALA A 57 -19.70 24.35 7.06
N THR A 58 -18.75 23.61 6.50
CA THR A 58 -18.95 22.79 5.30
C THR A 58 -19.97 21.67 5.55
N PHE A 59 -19.92 21.03 6.72
CA PHE A 59 -20.89 20.00 7.09
C PHE A 59 -22.31 20.55 7.23
N VAL A 60 -22.46 21.75 7.82
CA VAL A 60 -23.75 22.45 7.90
C VAL A 60 -24.29 22.80 6.51
N ASP A 61 -23.43 23.28 5.61
CA ASP A 61 -23.81 23.56 4.22
C ASP A 61 -24.24 22.30 3.46
N LEU A 62 -23.54 21.18 3.66
CA LEU A 62 -23.92 19.90 3.07
C LEU A 62 -25.32 19.47 3.55
N ASN A 63 -25.64 19.67 4.83
CA ASN A 63 -26.98 19.39 5.34
C ASN A 63 -28.05 20.26 4.68
N HIS A 64 -27.80 21.57 4.52
CA HIS A 64 -28.74 22.45 3.81
C HIS A 64 -28.96 22.07 2.35
N VAL A 65 -27.92 21.63 1.64
CA VAL A 65 -28.07 21.13 0.27
C VAL A 65 -28.91 19.86 0.26
N THR A 66 -28.65 18.95 1.20
CA THR A 66 -29.41 17.70 1.35
C THR A 66 -30.89 17.97 1.56
N ASP A 67 -31.24 18.89 2.47
CA ASP A 67 -32.64 19.22 2.77
C ASP A 67 -33.32 19.93 1.60
N ALA A 68 -32.63 20.85 0.92
CA ALA A 68 -33.15 21.48 -0.30
C ALA A 68 -33.38 20.47 -1.44
N MET A 69 -32.57 19.39 -1.53
CA MET A 69 -32.79 18.32 -2.52
C MET A 69 -34.01 17.46 -2.18
N LYS A 70 -34.27 17.23 -0.88
CA LYS A 70 -35.50 16.56 -0.41
C LYS A 70 -36.74 17.40 -0.73
N GLU A 71 -36.70 18.70 -0.44
CA GLU A 71 -37.79 19.64 -0.74
C GLU A 71 -38.10 19.73 -2.23
N ALA A 72 -37.07 19.62 -3.08
CA ALA A 72 -37.23 19.57 -4.54
C ALA A 72 -37.86 18.26 -5.08
N GLY A 73 -38.24 17.33 -4.19
CA GLY A 73 -38.88 16.06 -4.58
C GLY A 73 -37.92 15.02 -5.14
N THR A 74 -36.61 15.20 -4.96
CA THR A 74 -35.62 14.17 -5.32
C THR A 74 -35.84 12.99 -4.38
N LYS A 75 -36.26 11.85 -4.92
CA LYS A 75 -36.62 10.68 -4.10
C LYS A 75 -35.47 10.21 -3.20
N GLU A 76 -34.22 10.48 -3.59
CA GLU A 76 -33.00 10.12 -2.84
C GLU A 76 -31.89 11.16 -3.05
N PRO A 77 -31.63 12.04 -2.07
CA PRO A 77 -30.67 13.15 -2.21
C PRO A 77 -29.23 12.69 -1.92
N HIS A 78 -28.44 12.33 -2.93
CA HIS A 78 -26.98 12.25 -2.78
C HIS A 78 -26.37 13.65 -2.90
N ALA A 79 -26.33 14.38 -1.79
CA ALA A 79 -25.72 15.71 -1.75
C ALA A 79 -24.19 15.62 -1.81
N LYS A 80 -23.60 16.40 -2.71
CA LYS A 80 -22.16 16.47 -2.93
C LYS A 80 -21.76 17.93 -3.15
N LEU A 81 -20.80 18.40 -2.36
CA LEU A 81 -20.10 19.66 -2.57
C LEU A 81 -18.78 19.35 -3.26
N SER A 82 -18.45 20.00 -4.37
CA SER A 82 -17.21 19.75 -5.09
C SER A 82 -16.42 21.02 -5.34
N TRP A 83 -15.10 20.85 -5.39
CA TRP A 83 -14.15 21.88 -5.77
C TRP A 83 -13.12 21.28 -6.72
N LEU A 84 -13.05 21.83 -7.93
CA LEU A 84 -12.04 21.47 -8.93
C LEU A 84 -10.84 22.40 -8.77
N ALA A 85 -9.69 21.87 -8.34
CA ALA A 85 -8.47 22.65 -8.25
C ALA A 85 -7.91 22.92 -9.66
N TRP A 86 -7.65 21.86 -10.42
CA TRP A 86 -7.29 21.93 -11.84
C TRP A 86 -7.43 20.56 -12.53
N GLU A 87 -7.37 20.54 -13.86
CA GLU A 87 -7.33 19.31 -14.67
C GLU A 87 -5.90 18.74 -14.67
N TRP A 88 -5.69 17.57 -14.06
CA TRP A 88 -4.33 17.06 -13.82
C TRP A 88 -3.72 16.40 -15.06
N MET A 89 -4.41 15.44 -15.68
CA MET A 89 -3.92 14.77 -16.89
C MET A 89 -5.04 14.09 -17.69
N LYS A 90 -4.82 13.87 -19.00
CA LYS A 90 -5.70 13.08 -19.87
C LYS A 90 -4.97 11.83 -20.31
N VAL A 91 -5.57 10.67 -20.05
CA VAL A 91 -5.03 9.36 -20.42
C VAL A 91 -5.86 8.78 -21.56
N ALA A 92 -5.22 8.17 -22.54
CA ALA A 92 -5.91 7.41 -23.58
C ALA A 92 -6.48 6.12 -22.97
N GLY A 93 -7.80 5.95 -23.06
CA GLY A 93 -8.50 4.75 -22.64
C GLY A 93 -8.37 3.61 -23.66
N PRO A 94 -8.67 2.36 -23.26
CA PRO A 94 -8.44 1.16 -24.08
C PRO A 94 -9.16 1.14 -25.43
N ASN A 95 -10.28 1.87 -25.54
CA ASN A 95 -11.12 1.93 -26.75
C ASN A 95 -10.97 3.25 -27.52
N GLY A 96 -9.87 4.00 -27.33
CA GLY A 96 -9.69 5.32 -27.93
C GLY A 96 -10.47 6.45 -27.23
N GLY A 97 -11.21 6.14 -26.16
CA GLY A 97 -11.81 7.12 -25.26
C GLY A 97 -10.75 7.91 -24.49
N ARG A 98 -11.10 9.07 -23.93
CA ARG A 98 -10.19 9.87 -23.10
C ARG A 98 -10.64 9.80 -21.64
N ILE A 99 -9.76 9.36 -20.75
CA ILE A 99 -9.97 9.37 -19.31
C ILE A 99 -9.36 10.66 -18.76
N THR A 100 -10.18 11.57 -18.28
CA THR A 100 -9.73 12.82 -17.64
C THR A 100 -9.52 12.60 -16.16
N VAL A 101 -8.30 12.79 -15.68
CA VAL A 101 -7.96 12.77 -14.25
C VAL A 101 -7.91 14.21 -13.77
N ASN A 102 -8.87 14.58 -12.93
CA ASN A 102 -8.95 15.90 -12.31
C ASN A 102 -8.34 15.86 -10.92
N LEU A 103 -7.60 16.91 -10.54
CA LEU A 103 -7.32 17.16 -9.13
C LEU A 103 -8.55 17.89 -8.55
N ALA A 104 -9.55 17.10 -8.20
CA ALA A 104 -10.80 17.56 -7.63
C ALA A 104 -11.00 16.97 -6.24
N PHE A 105 -11.69 17.73 -5.40
CA PHE A 105 -12.06 17.35 -4.05
C PHE A 105 -13.57 17.48 -3.87
N SER A 106 -14.16 16.57 -3.11
CA SER A 106 -15.58 16.58 -2.82
C SER A 106 -15.88 16.22 -1.36
N VAL A 107 -16.99 16.76 -0.87
CA VAL A 107 -17.57 16.47 0.44
C VAL A 107 -19.00 15.98 0.22
N ASP A 108 -19.24 14.76 0.66
CA ASP A 108 -20.52 14.07 0.71
C ASP A 108 -20.77 13.53 2.12
N ALA A 109 -21.83 12.74 2.32
CA ALA A 109 -22.19 12.26 3.65
C ALA A 109 -21.06 11.48 4.35
N LEU A 110 -20.35 10.61 3.61
CA LEU A 110 -19.27 9.77 4.14
C LEU A 110 -18.02 10.58 4.47
N SER A 111 -17.54 11.38 3.51
CA SER A 111 -16.35 12.22 3.68
C SER A 111 -16.58 13.37 4.66
N GLY A 112 -17.80 13.90 4.75
CA GLY A 112 -18.18 14.94 5.71
C GLY A 112 -18.03 14.47 7.16
N VAL A 113 -18.48 13.26 7.48
CA VAL A 113 -18.29 12.67 8.83
C VAL A 113 -16.81 12.45 9.11
N MET A 114 -16.07 11.88 8.16
CA MET A 114 -14.62 11.67 8.33
C MET A 114 -13.85 12.99 8.46
N MET A 115 -14.25 14.03 7.74
CA MET A 115 -13.63 15.35 7.81
C MET A 115 -13.76 15.95 9.21
N LEU A 116 -14.95 15.84 9.83
CA LEU A 116 -15.17 16.25 11.22
C LEU A 116 -14.34 15.42 12.21
N VAL A 117 -14.25 14.10 12.01
CA VAL A 117 -13.44 13.22 12.87
C VAL A 117 -11.95 13.57 12.76
N VAL A 118 -11.41 13.66 11.54
CA VAL A 118 -9.99 13.92 11.28
C VAL A 118 -9.57 15.29 11.81
N THR A 119 -10.38 16.33 11.60
CA THR A 119 -10.06 17.68 12.08
C THR A 119 -10.34 17.86 13.57
N GLY A 120 -11.46 17.32 14.08
CA GLY A 120 -11.86 17.45 15.48
C GLY A 120 -11.04 16.60 16.45
N VAL A 121 -10.94 15.29 16.21
CA VAL A 121 -10.06 14.40 17.00
C VAL A 121 -8.60 14.80 16.79
N GLY A 122 -8.23 15.19 15.56
CA GLY A 122 -6.92 15.76 15.26
C GLY A 122 -6.59 16.97 16.14
N LEU A 123 -7.48 17.94 16.26
CA LEU A 123 -7.30 19.11 17.13
C LEU A 123 -7.09 18.71 18.60
N LEU A 124 -7.89 17.79 19.13
CA LEU A 124 -7.75 17.30 20.51
C LEU A 124 -6.39 16.61 20.75
N ILE A 125 -5.91 15.84 19.76
CA ILE A 125 -4.58 15.23 19.80
C ILE A 125 -3.48 16.30 19.74
N HIS A 126 -3.63 17.37 18.94
CA HIS A 126 -2.65 18.47 18.91
C HIS A 126 -2.58 19.20 20.25
N VAL A 127 -3.72 19.45 20.89
CA VAL A 127 -3.78 20.07 22.23
C VAL A 127 -3.05 19.18 23.24
N TYR A 128 -3.35 17.89 23.26
CA TYR A 128 -2.68 16.92 24.15
C TYR A 128 -1.16 16.88 23.89
N ALA A 129 -0.76 16.77 22.62
CA ALA A 129 0.64 16.63 22.23
C ALA A 129 1.48 17.88 22.54
N SER A 130 0.83 19.04 22.66
CA SER A 130 1.51 20.30 22.94
C SER A 130 2.20 20.32 24.31
N GLU A 131 1.66 19.57 25.26
CA GLU A 131 2.21 19.40 26.60
C GLU A 131 3.05 18.12 26.69
N TYR A 132 2.56 17.01 26.13
CA TYR A 132 3.28 15.71 26.19
C TYR A 132 4.69 15.78 25.58
N MET A 133 4.89 16.60 24.54
CA MET A 133 6.18 16.75 23.86
C MET A 133 7.00 17.94 24.36
N ILE A 134 6.57 18.67 25.40
CA ILE A 134 7.13 19.99 25.74
C ILE A 134 8.62 19.95 26.08
N GLU A 135 9.12 18.84 26.63
CA GLU A 135 10.54 18.65 26.97
C GLU A 135 11.38 18.15 25.79
N ASP A 136 10.75 17.63 24.73
CA ASP A 136 11.44 17.06 23.58
C ASP A 136 12.16 18.15 22.74
N LYS A 137 13.38 17.84 22.26
CA LYS A 137 14.18 18.73 21.40
C LYS A 137 13.56 18.88 20.00
N GLY A 138 12.88 17.85 19.51
CA GLY A 138 12.24 17.76 18.19
C GLY A 138 10.81 18.34 18.09
N TYR A 139 10.40 19.22 19.02
CA TYR A 139 9.04 19.77 19.11
C TYR A 139 8.49 20.34 17.78
N TRP A 140 9.29 21.13 17.06
CA TRP A 140 8.89 21.73 15.77
C TRP A 140 8.70 20.68 14.67
N ARG A 141 9.57 19.67 14.63
CA ARG A 141 9.51 18.56 13.67
C ARG A 141 8.27 17.71 13.92
N PHE A 142 7.97 17.45 15.19
CA PHE A 142 6.80 16.70 15.61
C PHE A 142 5.51 17.35 15.08
N PHE A 143 5.31 18.66 15.32
CA PHE A 143 4.12 19.36 14.85
C PHE A 143 4.09 19.59 13.34
N CYS A 144 5.25 19.69 12.68
CA CYS A 144 5.33 19.66 11.22
C CYS A 144 4.73 18.35 10.67
N TYR A 145 5.19 17.21 11.19
CA TYR A 145 4.72 15.90 10.76
C TYR A 145 3.26 15.65 11.12
N LEU A 146 2.80 16.09 12.29
CA LEU A 146 1.41 15.94 12.73
C LEU A 146 0.43 16.71 11.82
N ASN A 147 0.78 17.96 11.46
CA ASN A 147 0.02 18.76 10.52
C ASN A 147 0.02 18.17 9.10
N LEU A 148 1.20 17.71 8.63
CA LEU A 148 1.34 17.08 7.31
C LEU A 148 0.53 15.77 7.21
N PHE A 149 0.46 15.06 8.33
CA PHE A 149 -0.34 13.85 8.45
C PHE A 149 -1.83 14.16 8.27
N VAL A 150 -2.35 15.16 9.00
CA VAL A 150 -3.76 15.58 8.88
C VAL A 150 -4.05 16.07 7.46
N PHE A 151 -3.17 16.88 6.86
CA PHE A 151 -3.29 17.29 5.46
C PHE A 151 -3.42 16.08 4.52
N SER A 152 -2.51 15.11 4.63
CA SER A 152 -2.50 13.93 3.78
C SER A 152 -3.77 13.09 3.95
N MET A 153 -4.28 12.97 5.19
CA MET A 153 -5.54 12.30 5.46
C MET A 153 -6.74 13.06 4.88
N LEU A 154 -6.74 14.39 4.93
CA LEU A 154 -7.79 15.20 4.29
C LEU A 154 -7.76 15.05 2.77
N VAL A 155 -6.59 15.01 2.14
CA VAL A 155 -6.47 14.70 0.69
C VAL A 155 -7.07 13.32 0.37
N LEU A 156 -6.81 12.33 1.22
CA LEU A 156 -7.31 10.97 1.04
C LEU A 156 -8.85 10.91 1.09
N ILE A 157 -9.46 11.51 2.11
CA ILE A 157 -10.91 11.42 2.29
C ILE A 157 -11.68 12.38 1.38
N LEU A 158 -11.13 13.57 1.08
CA LEU A 158 -11.80 14.55 0.24
C LEU A 158 -11.54 14.34 -1.25
N GLY A 159 -10.64 13.44 -1.65
CA GLY A 159 -10.34 13.21 -3.07
C GLY A 159 -11.58 12.75 -3.85
N ASP A 160 -11.87 13.40 -4.98
CA ASP A 160 -13.03 13.07 -5.84
C ASP A 160 -12.75 11.95 -6.86
N SER A 161 -11.58 11.32 -6.77
CA SER A 161 -11.18 10.22 -7.64
C SER A 161 -10.13 9.33 -6.97
N LEU A 162 -9.97 8.10 -7.48
CA LEU A 162 -8.99 7.14 -7.00
C LEU A 162 -7.54 7.66 -7.03
N PRO A 163 -7.06 8.33 -8.11
CA PRO A 163 -5.72 8.90 -8.13
C PRO A 163 -5.48 9.95 -7.04
N VAL A 164 -6.47 10.81 -6.76
CA VAL A 164 -6.34 11.83 -5.71
C VAL A 164 -6.35 11.18 -4.32
N LEU A 165 -7.24 10.21 -4.11
CA LEU A 165 -7.23 9.39 -2.89
C LEU A 165 -5.87 8.71 -2.72
N PHE A 166 -5.28 8.15 -3.79
CA PHE A 166 -3.97 7.50 -3.78
C PHE A 166 -2.83 8.46 -3.40
N VAL A 167 -2.87 9.73 -3.82
CA VAL A 167 -1.90 10.74 -3.36
C VAL A 167 -1.97 10.90 -1.84
N GLY A 168 -3.17 11.06 -1.27
CA GLY A 168 -3.37 11.13 0.17
C GLY A 168 -2.98 9.84 0.89
N TRP A 169 -3.24 8.69 0.25
CA TRP A 169 -2.91 7.36 0.75
C TRP A 169 -1.42 7.14 0.96
N GLU A 170 -0.63 7.55 -0.02
CA GLU A 170 0.83 7.54 0.02
C GLU A 170 1.36 8.58 1.00
N GLY A 171 0.76 9.77 1.03
CA GLY A 171 1.06 10.86 1.97
C GLY A 171 0.93 10.41 3.43
N VAL A 172 -0.18 9.76 3.79
CA VAL A 172 -0.40 9.19 5.13
C VAL A 172 0.62 8.09 5.42
N GLY A 173 0.99 7.29 4.43
CA GLY A 173 2.06 6.29 4.53
C GLY A 173 3.41 6.90 4.90
N LEU A 174 3.81 7.95 4.18
CA LEU A 174 5.05 8.69 4.45
C LEU A 174 5.02 9.36 5.83
N CYS A 175 3.93 10.05 6.18
CA CYS A 175 3.82 10.71 7.48
C CYS A 175 3.86 9.69 8.63
N SER A 176 3.26 8.51 8.46
CA SER A 176 3.34 7.44 9.45
C SER A 176 4.76 6.94 9.64
N TYR A 177 5.52 6.75 8.56
CA TYR A 177 6.93 6.37 8.62
C TYR A 177 7.76 7.38 9.43
N LEU A 178 7.58 8.67 9.15
CA LEU A 178 8.27 9.76 9.82
C LEU A 178 7.90 9.89 11.32
N LEU A 179 6.64 9.64 11.67
CA LEU A 179 6.16 9.75 13.04
C LEU A 179 6.47 8.51 13.90
N ILE A 180 6.41 7.30 13.33
CA ILE A 180 6.81 6.07 14.03
C ILE A 180 8.33 6.10 14.28
N GLY A 181 9.11 6.48 13.26
CA GLY A 181 10.55 6.67 13.35
C GLY A 181 10.98 8.01 13.95
N PHE A 182 10.11 8.72 14.67
CA PHE A 182 10.38 10.08 15.14
C PHE A 182 11.65 10.16 16.01
N TRP A 183 11.84 9.20 16.90
CA TRP A 183 13.05 9.00 17.71
C TRP A 183 14.02 8.03 17.01
N TYR A 184 14.49 8.39 15.81
CA TYR A 184 15.38 7.55 14.99
C TYR A 184 16.73 7.23 15.62
N GLY A 185 17.13 7.90 16.70
CA GLY A 185 18.36 7.56 17.43
C GLY A 185 18.33 6.15 18.04
N LYS A 186 17.13 5.60 18.30
CA LYS A 186 16.94 4.22 18.75
C LYS A 186 16.65 3.33 17.53
N MET A 187 17.56 2.39 17.23
CA MET A 187 17.41 1.46 16.08
C MET A 187 16.09 0.67 16.06
N PRO A 188 15.50 0.23 17.19
CA PRO A 188 14.18 -0.40 17.19
C PRO A 188 13.09 0.49 16.58
N ASN A 189 13.12 1.79 16.86
CA ASN A 189 12.11 2.75 16.38
C ASN A 189 12.23 2.99 14.86
N ALA A 190 13.47 3.11 14.37
CA ALA A 190 13.74 3.25 12.93
C ALA A 190 13.32 1.99 12.16
N THR A 191 13.58 0.80 12.72
CA THR A 191 13.20 -0.49 12.13
C THR A 191 11.68 -0.65 12.09
N ALA A 192 10.98 -0.27 13.17
CA ALA A 192 9.52 -0.27 13.21
C ALA A 192 8.91 0.65 12.13
N GLY A 193 9.45 1.86 11.96
CA GLY A 193 9.04 2.77 10.90
C GLY A 193 9.21 2.15 9.52
N LYS A 194 10.39 1.58 9.22
CA LYS A 194 10.67 0.90 7.95
C LYS A 194 9.70 -0.25 7.68
N LYS A 195 9.44 -1.10 8.68
CA LYS A 195 8.50 -2.23 8.57
C LYS A 195 7.09 -1.77 8.24
N ALA A 196 6.62 -0.71 8.91
CA ALA A 196 5.33 -0.09 8.61
C ALA A 196 5.28 0.45 7.17
N PHE A 197 6.32 1.13 6.71
CA PHE A 197 6.36 1.63 5.34
C PHE A 197 6.27 0.48 4.32
N ILE A 198 7.11 -0.55 4.45
CA ILE A 198 7.15 -1.68 3.51
C ILE A 198 5.83 -2.46 3.50
N ALA A 199 5.27 -2.78 4.68
CA ALA A 199 4.01 -3.51 4.76
C ALA A 199 2.86 -2.76 4.06
N ASN A 200 2.83 -1.44 4.18
CA ASN A 200 1.87 -0.61 3.46
C ASN A 200 2.11 -0.62 1.95
N ARG A 201 3.36 -0.51 1.49
CA ARG A 201 3.72 -0.59 0.05
C ARG A 201 3.25 -1.87 -0.62
N VAL A 202 3.30 -2.99 0.08
CA VAL A 202 2.77 -4.27 -0.42
C VAL A 202 1.27 -4.18 -0.68
N GLY A 203 0.51 -3.50 0.20
CA GLY A 203 -0.90 -3.22 -0.03
C GLY A 203 -1.12 -2.26 -1.20
N ASP A 204 -0.31 -1.22 -1.31
CA ASP A 204 -0.45 -0.16 -2.32
C ASP A 204 -0.33 -0.71 -3.75
N PHE A 205 0.44 -1.77 -3.95
CA PHE A 205 0.47 -2.54 -5.19
C PHE A 205 -0.93 -3.00 -5.63
N GLY A 206 -1.73 -3.54 -4.70
CA GLY A 206 -3.10 -3.96 -4.97
C GLY A 206 -3.99 -2.79 -5.41
N LEU A 207 -3.89 -1.66 -4.71
CA LEU A 207 -4.64 -0.45 -5.07
C LEU A 207 -4.27 0.05 -6.47
N ILE A 208 -2.98 0.06 -6.83
CA ILE A 208 -2.50 0.43 -8.16
C ILE A 208 -3.07 -0.51 -9.24
N VAL A 209 -3.01 -1.82 -9.03
CA VAL A 209 -3.58 -2.81 -9.96
C VAL A 209 -5.08 -2.61 -10.12
N ALA A 210 -5.80 -2.36 -9.03
CA ALA A 210 -7.23 -2.07 -9.08
C ALA A 210 -7.56 -0.80 -9.88
N MET A 211 -6.77 0.27 -9.73
CA MET A 211 -6.93 1.49 -10.54
C MET A 211 -6.75 1.19 -12.03
N PHE A 212 -5.73 0.42 -12.41
CA PHE A 212 -5.55 0.03 -13.81
C PHE A 212 -6.72 -0.80 -14.35
N LEU A 213 -7.21 -1.77 -13.57
CA LEU A 213 -8.37 -2.56 -13.95
C LEU A 213 -9.64 -1.70 -14.10
N LEU A 214 -9.90 -0.76 -13.19
CA LEU A 214 -11.03 0.17 -13.30
C LEU A 214 -10.89 1.10 -14.50
N ALA A 215 -9.70 1.62 -14.77
CA ALA A 215 -9.45 2.41 -15.98
C ALA A 215 -9.71 1.59 -17.26
N VAL A 216 -9.38 0.29 -17.26
CA VAL A 216 -9.59 -0.61 -18.41
C VAL A 216 -11.07 -0.95 -18.62
N TYR A 217 -11.77 -1.36 -17.55
CA TYR A 217 -13.14 -1.87 -17.67
C TYR A 217 -14.20 -0.77 -17.55
N CYS A 218 -14.05 0.17 -16.62
CA CYS A 218 -15.03 1.24 -16.40
C CYS A 218 -14.73 2.49 -17.22
N GLY A 219 -13.49 2.68 -17.71
CA GLY A 219 -13.11 3.88 -18.46
C GLY A 219 -13.18 5.19 -17.66
N SER A 220 -13.25 5.10 -16.32
CA SER A 220 -13.18 6.24 -15.41
C SER A 220 -12.48 5.86 -14.11
N LEU A 221 -11.97 6.86 -13.41
CA LEU A 221 -11.35 6.76 -12.09
C LEU A 221 -11.97 7.70 -11.05
N ASP A 222 -12.96 8.52 -11.44
CA ASP A 222 -13.77 9.33 -10.53
C ASP A 222 -14.94 8.52 -9.97
N TRP A 223 -15.49 8.94 -8.82
CA TRP A 223 -16.54 8.19 -8.14
C TRP A 223 -17.80 8.02 -9.02
N ASP A 224 -18.24 9.12 -9.63
CA ASP A 224 -19.48 9.17 -10.41
C ASP A 224 -19.36 8.38 -11.74
N GLY A 225 -18.19 8.33 -12.35
CA GLY A 225 -17.93 7.53 -13.55
C GLY A 225 -17.74 6.04 -13.24
N ILE A 226 -17.09 5.70 -12.13
CA ILE A 226 -17.01 4.31 -11.67
C ILE A 226 -18.41 3.78 -11.37
N ALA A 227 -19.25 4.53 -10.63
CA ALA A 227 -20.61 4.11 -10.30
C ALA A 227 -21.46 3.88 -11.57
N ARG A 228 -21.46 4.85 -12.50
CA ARG A 228 -22.20 4.72 -13.79
C ARG A 228 -21.79 3.50 -14.61
N ASN A 229 -20.49 3.18 -14.63
CA ASN A 229 -19.94 2.12 -15.47
C ASN A 229 -19.65 0.81 -14.71
N ALA A 230 -20.03 0.71 -13.42
CA ALA A 230 -19.72 -0.46 -12.59
C ALA A 230 -20.34 -1.76 -13.15
N HIS A 231 -21.46 -1.66 -13.87
CA HIS A 231 -22.11 -2.78 -14.54
C HIS A 231 -21.22 -3.48 -15.60
N GLU A 232 -20.24 -2.78 -16.16
CA GLU A 232 -19.23 -3.35 -17.09
C GLU A 232 -18.27 -4.30 -16.37
N LEU A 233 -18.20 -4.32 -15.04
CA LEU A 233 -17.36 -5.27 -14.29
C LEU A 233 -17.99 -6.67 -14.20
N VAL A 234 -19.28 -6.79 -14.53
CA VAL A 234 -20.02 -8.05 -14.50
C VAL A 234 -20.02 -8.68 -15.90
N PRO A 235 -19.80 -10.00 -16.03
CA PRO A 235 -19.83 -10.67 -17.33
C PRO A 235 -21.18 -10.51 -18.04
N ASN A 236 -21.15 -10.11 -19.31
CA ASN A 236 -22.34 -10.02 -20.16
C ASN A 236 -22.15 -10.81 -21.48
N SER A 237 -23.21 -10.90 -22.30
CA SER A 237 -23.17 -11.70 -23.54
C SER A 237 -22.30 -11.10 -24.65
N GLU A 238 -22.00 -9.81 -24.59
CA GLU A 238 -21.24 -9.07 -25.60
C GLU A 238 -19.76 -8.94 -25.22
N ARG A 239 -19.46 -8.93 -23.92
CA ARG A 239 -18.13 -8.87 -23.31
C ARG A 239 -18.04 -9.90 -22.17
N PRO A 240 -17.41 -11.06 -22.43
CA PRO A 240 -17.06 -12.00 -21.38
C PRO A 240 -15.92 -11.40 -20.55
N ASN A 241 -16.23 -10.59 -19.54
CA ASN A 241 -15.29 -9.89 -18.66
C ASN A 241 -14.63 -10.82 -17.62
N TRP A 242 -14.13 -11.96 -18.11
CA TRP A 242 -13.35 -12.92 -17.36
C TRP A 242 -11.88 -12.62 -17.50
N ILE A 243 -11.19 -12.54 -16.37
CA ILE A 243 -9.74 -12.43 -16.31
C ILE A 243 -9.17 -13.85 -16.20
N ASN A 244 -8.33 -14.21 -17.16
CA ASN A 244 -7.59 -15.48 -17.15
C ASN A 244 -6.44 -15.38 -16.15
N LEU A 245 -6.53 -16.11 -15.05
CA LEU A 245 -5.49 -16.19 -14.02
C LEU A 245 -4.42 -17.19 -14.42
N TRP A 246 -4.85 -18.34 -14.94
CA TRP A 246 -3.94 -19.41 -15.31
C TRP A 246 -4.49 -20.25 -16.47
N PRO A 247 -3.74 -20.40 -17.58
CA PRO A 247 -2.45 -19.76 -17.90
C PRO A 247 -2.58 -18.23 -18.09
N ILE A 248 -1.57 -17.47 -17.62
CA ILE A 248 -1.56 -16.00 -17.69
C ILE A 248 -1.66 -15.55 -19.16
N GLY A 249 -2.58 -14.64 -19.45
CA GLY A 249 -2.81 -14.13 -20.81
C GLY A 249 -3.67 -15.04 -21.70
N GLY A 250 -4.16 -16.17 -21.18
CA GLY A 250 -5.10 -17.06 -21.90
C GLY A 250 -4.47 -17.87 -23.04
N GLY A 251 -3.16 -17.77 -23.26
CA GLY A 251 -2.42 -18.59 -24.22
C GLY A 251 -2.12 -19.99 -23.67
N ARG A 252 -1.98 -20.98 -24.55
CA ARG A 252 -1.47 -22.31 -24.17
C ARG A 252 0.05 -22.28 -24.11
N PHE A 253 0.64 -22.87 -23.07
CA PHE A 253 2.09 -22.98 -22.99
C PHE A 253 2.60 -24.03 -23.98
N GLU A 254 3.51 -23.64 -24.86
CA GLU A 254 4.26 -24.54 -25.71
C GLU A 254 5.47 -25.12 -24.96
N ASP A 255 5.98 -26.28 -25.40
CA ASP A 255 7.11 -26.94 -24.77
C ASP A 255 8.41 -26.16 -24.99
N PHE A 256 9.09 -25.84 -23.90
CA PHE A 256 10.34 -25.09 -23.95
C PHE A 256 11.52 -26.05 -24.07
N THR A 257 12.39 -25.83 -25.06
CA THR A 257 13.60 -26.65 -25.26
C THR A 257 14.83 -25.80 -24.99
N LEU A 258 15.59 -26.13 -23.93
CA LEU A 258 16.87 -25.50 -23.62
C LEU A 258 17.98 -26.56 -23.62
N ALA A 259 19.02 -26.34 -24.43
CA ALA A 259 20.19 -27.23 -24.52
C ALA A 259 19.84 -28.72 -24.71
N GLY A 260 18.82 -29.03 -25.52
CA GLY A 260 18.39 -30.40 -25.80
C GLY A 260 17.46 -31.04 -24.75
N ILE A 261 17.20 -30.36 -23.64
CA ILE A 261 16.23 -30.79 -22.63
C ILE A 261 14.87 -30.16 -22.97
N LYS A 262 13.88 -31.00 -23.29
CA LYS A 262 12.49 -30.58 -23.49
C LYS A 262 11.78 -30.50 -22.14
N LEU A 263 11.42 -29.30 -21.71
CA LEU A 263 10.53 -29.08 -20.56
C LEU A 263 9.07 -29.10 -21.05
N PRO A 264 8.25 -30.08 -20.62
CA PRO A 264 6.87 -30.20 -21.05
C PRO A 264 5.97 -29.19 -20.30
N LEU A 265 6.09 -27.90 -20.65
CA LEU A 265 5.33 -26.81 -20.02
C LEU A 265 3.82 -26.95 -20.23
N HIS A 266 3.38 -27.64 -21.28
CA HIS A 266 1.97 -27.96 -21.50
C HIS A 266 1.35 -28.76 -20.34
N LYS A 267 2.13 -29.48 -19.53
CA LYS A 267 1.62 -30.24 -18.37
C LYS A 267 1.31 -29.36 -17.15
N LEU A 268 1.77 -28.11 -17.15
CA LEU A 268 1.50 -27.15 -16.07
C LEU A 268 0.18 -26.39 -16.30
N GLN A 269 -0.46 -26.54 -17.48
CA GLN A 269 -1.72 -25.87 -17.78
C GLN A 269 -2.92 -26.78 -17.49
N PRO A 270 -3.97 -26.28 -16.81
CA PRO A 270 -5.21 -27.01 -16.62
C PRO A 270 -6.03 -27.08 -17.92
N ASP A 271 -6.86 -28.12 -18.07
CA ASP A 271 -7.72 -28.31 -19.25
C ASP A 271 -8.75 -27.20 -19.43
N THR A 272 -9.17 -26.58 -18.31
CA THR A 272 -10.02 -25.38 -18.28
C THR A 272 -9.24 -24.22 -17.67
N PRO A 273 -9.21 -23.04 -18.31
CA PRO A 273 -8.54 -21.88 -17.74
C PRO A 273 -9.16 -21.49 -16.40
N VAL A 274 -8.31 -21.20 -15.41
CA VAL A 274 -8.77 -20.64 -14.14
C VAL A 274 -9.10 -19.17 -14.40
N THR A 275 -10.38 -18.82 -14.26
CA THR A 275 -10.89 -17.47 -14.54
C THR A 275 -11.52 -16.85 -13.30
N MET A 276 -11.47 -15.53 -13.21
CA MET A 276 -12.23 -14.74 -12.23
C MET A 276 -12.96 -13.59 -12.92
N THR A 277 -14.07 -13.13 -12.35
CA THR A 277 -14.77 -11.95 -12.88
C THR A 277 -13.96 -10.68 -12.62
N ALA A 278 -14.05 -9.71 -13.53
CA ALA A 278 -13.38 -8.42 -13.35
C ALA A 278 -13.79 -7.73 -12.04
N ALA A 279 -15.07 -7.78 -11.66
CA ALA A 279 -15.54 -7.29 -10.35
C ALA A 279 -14.79 -7.94 -9.17
N THR A 280 -14.62 -9.26 -9.18
CA THR A 280 -13.91 -9.98 -8.10
C THR A 280 -12.43 -9.61 -8.08
N ALA A 281 -11.78 -9.51 -9.24
CA ALA A 281 -10.38 -9.11 -9.33
C ALA A 281 -10.17 -7.70 -8.77
N VAL A 282 -10.98 -6.73 -9.20
CA VAL A 282 -10.92 -5.34 -8.74
C VAL A 282 -11.16 -5.29 -7.23
N ALA A 283 -12.21 -5.92 -6.73
CA ALA A 283 -12.55 -5.91 -5.30
C ALA A 283 -11.45 -6.54 -4.43
N LEU A 284 -10.84 -7.66 -4.85
CA LEU A 284 -9.73 -8.29 -4.12
C LEU A 284 -8.47 -7.43 -4.14
N MET A 285 -8.16 -6.75 -5.25
CA MET A 285 -7.01 -5.86 -5.37
C MET A 285 -7.20 -4.58 -4.56
N LEU A 286 -8.40 -3.99 -4.55
CA LEU A 286 -8.76 -2.90 -3.64
C LEU A 286 -8.65 -3.33 -2.18
N PHE A 287 -9.12 -4.54 -1.87
CA PHE A 287 -9.03 -5.10 -0.53
C PHE A 287 -7.57 -5.32 -0.11
N LEU A 288 -6.69 -5.78 -1.00
CA LEU A 288 -5.25 -5.88 -0.71
C LEU A 288 -4.67 -4.51 -0.31
N GLY A 289 -5.05 -3.44 -1.01
CA GLY A 289 -4.78 -2.07 -0.58
C GLY A 289 -5.25 -1.80 0.85
N ALA A 290 -6.53 -2.01 1.10
CA ALA A 290 -7.13 -1.82 2.43
C ALA A 290 -6.45 -2.66 3.53
N THR A 291 -6.00 -3.89 3.23
CA THR A 291 -5.37 -4.78 4.22
C THR A 291 -4.06 -4.23 4.77
N GLY A 292 -3.26 -3.55 3.94
CA GLY A 292 -2.01 -2.92 4.36
C GLY A 292 -2.27 -1.82 5.40
N LYS A 293 -3.12 -0.84 5.05
CA LYS A 293 -3.42 0.32 5.91
C LYS A 293 -4.23 -0.02 7.14
N SER A 294 -5.23 -0.90 7.02
CA SER A 294 -6.10 -1.31 8.13
C SER A 294 -5.54 -2.48 8.94
N ALA A 295 -4.26 -2.84 8.76
CA ALA A 295 -3.57 -3.88 9.50
C ALA A 295 -4.37 -5.19 9.57
N GLN A 296 -4.83 -5.67 8.43
CA GLN A 296 -5.57 -6.92 8.33
C GLN A 296 -4.64 -8.09 8.04
N LEU A 297 -5.07 -9.32 8.32
CA LEU A 297 -4.34 -10.49 7.85
C LEU A 297 -4.19 -10.45 6.31
N PRO A 298 -2.97 -10.64 5.78
CA PRO A 298 -1.77 -11.07 6.49
C PRO A 298 -0.82 -9.92 6.94
N LEU A 299 -1.09 -8.67 6.54
CA LEU A 299 -0.24 -7.48 6.72
C LEU A 299 -0.41 -6.72 8.06
N TYR A 300 -0.91 -7.35 9.13
CA TYR A 300 -1.18 -6.66 10.41
C TYR A 300 0.06 -6.33 11.25
N VAL A 301 1.19 -6.99 10.95
CA VAL A 301 2.37 -7.12 11.82
C VAL A 301 3.02 -5.78 12.18
N TRP A 302 2.86 -4.75 11.33
CA TRP A 302 3.50 -3.46 11.56
C TRP A 302 2.82 -2.62 12.66
N LEU A 303 1.53 -2.82 12.92
CA LEU A 303 0.74 -1.93 13.78
C LEU A 303 1.15 -2.03 15.27
N PRO A 304 1.44 -3.20 15.84
CA PRO A 304 1.98 -3.31 17.20
C PRO A 304 3.37 -2.67 17.33
N ASP A 305 4.22 -2.78 16.30
CA ASP A 305 5.57 -2.20 16.30
C ASP A 305 5.52 -0.66 16.15
N ALA A 306 4.46 -0.12 15.56
CA ALA A 306 4.20 1.31 15.49
C ALA A 306 4.06 2.00 16.87
N MET A 307 3.91 1.22 17.96
CA MET A 307 3.91 1.72 19.34
C MET A 307 5.27 2.24 19.82
N ALA A 308 6.32 2.05 19.03
CA ALA A 308 7.62 2.70 19.21
C ALA A 308 7.56 4.23 19.12
N GLY A 309 6.59 4.78 18.38
CA GLY A 309 6.40 6.22 18.25
C GLY A 309 5.84 6.89 19.52
N PRO A 310 5.85 8.24 19.57
CA PRO A 310 5.24 8.99 20.67
C PRO A 310 3.75 8.69 20.81
N THR A 311 3.24 8.65 22.04
CA THR A 311 1.85 8.23 22.31
C THR A 311 0.77 9.06 21.58
N PRO A 312 0.90 10.38 21.38
CA PRO A 312 -0.07 11.13 20.58
C PRO A 312 -0.12 10.69 19.11
N VAL A 313 0.98 10.17 18.57
CA VAL A 313 1.03 9.58 17.22
C VAL A 313 0.21 8.30 17.20
N SER A 314 0.37 7.43 18.21
CA SER A 314 -0.43 6.21 18.35
C SER A 314 -1.92 6.54 18.37
N ALA A 315 -2.35 7.56 19.12
CA ALA A 315 -3.73 8.01 19.13
C ALA A 315 -4.20 8.45 17.73
N LEU A 316 -3.40 9.22 16.98
CA LEU A 316 -3.78 9.70 15.66
C LEU A 316 -3.89 8.57 14.63
N ILE A 317 -2.87 7.71 14.56
CA ILE A 317 -2.78 6.60 13.60
C ILE A 317 -3.91 5.59 13.83
N HIS A 318 -4.21 5.27 15.09
CA HIS A 318 -5.14 4.19 15.46
C HIS A 318 -6.59 4.62 15.56
N ALA A 319 -6.88 5.90 15.75
CA ALA A 319 -8.24 6.36 16.00
C ALA A 319 -8.88 6.95 14.74
N ALA A 320 -8.31 8.03 14.20
CA ALA A 320 -9.00 8.89 13.24
C ALA A 320 -8.51 8.76 11.80
N THR A 321 -7.39 8.09 11.55
CA THR A 321 -6.66 8.28 10.30
C THR A 321 -6.23 7.00 9.57
N MET A 322 -4.96 6.59 9.70
CA MET A 322 -4.32 5.59 8.85
C MET A 322 -5.09 4.28 8.78
N VAL A 323 -5.45 3.74 9.95
CA VAL A 323 -6.11 2.44 10.01
C VAL A 323 -7.54 2.48 9.50
N THR A 324 -8.17 3.64 9.51
CA THR A 324 -9.53 3.83 9.00
C THR A 324 -9.57 4.04 7.49
N ALA A 325 -8.45 4.42 6.87
CA ALA A 325 -8.36 4.68 5.43
C ALA A 325 -8.74 3.45 4.57
N GLY A 326 -8.34 2.23 4.99
CA GLY A 326 -8.71 1.01 4.29
C GLY A 326 -10.20 0.71 4.34
N ILE A 327 -10.84 0.92 5.49
CA ILE A 327 -12.29 0.73 5.64
C ILE A 327 -13.05 1.83 4.87
N TYR A 328 -12.55 3.06 4.90
CA TYR A 328 -13.08 4.17 4.10
C TYR A 328 -13.05 3.86 2.60
N LEU A 329 -11.95 3.29 2.09
CA LEU A 329 -11.86 2.86 0.69
C LEU A 329 -12.92 1.80 0.34
N ILE A 330 -13.12 0.80 1.20
CA ILE A 330 -14.14 -0.25 0.99
C ILE A 330 -15.55 0.36 1.00
N CYS A 331 -15.83 1.27 1.93
CA CYS A 331 -17.12 1.96 2.01
C CYS A 331 -17.37 2.84 0.77
N ARG A 332 -16.36 3.62 0.37
CA ARG A 332 -16.39 4.52 -0.80
C ARG A 332 -16.62 3.75 -2.11
N LEU A 333 -16.12 2.52 -2.20
CA LEU A 333 -16.29 1.63 -3.36
C LEU A 333 -17.28 0.49 -3.09
N SER A 334 -18.20 0.66 -2.15
CA SER A 334 -19.21 -0.35 -1.79
C SER A 334 -20.00 -0.85 -3.00
N MET A 335 -20.30 0.02 -3.96
CA MET A 335 -20.94 -0.31 -5.24
C MET A 335 -20.13 -1.28 -6.11
N VAL A 336 -18.79 -1.31 -5.98
CA VAL A 336 -17.93 -2.28 -6.66
C VAL A 336 -17.86 -3.59 -5.88
N PHE A 337 -17.73 -3.53 -4.55
CA PHE A 337 -17.65 -4.71 -3.70
C PHE A 337 -18.90 -5.58 -3.77
N VAL A 338 -20.08 -4.97 -3.79
CA VAL A 338 -21.35 -5.70 -3.84
C VAL A 338 -21.55 -6.50 -5.13
N LEU A 339 -20.84 -6.14 -6.22
CA LEU A 339 -20.85 -6.90 -7.47
C LEU A 339 -20.03 -8.20 -7.38
N ALA A 340 -19.21 -8.35 -6.33
CA ALA A 340 -18.31 -9.48 -6.13
C ALA A 340 -18.54 -10.19 -4.78
N PRO A 341 -19.62 -10.98 -4.63
CA PRO A 341 -19.88 -11.76 -3.41
C PRO A 341 -18.70 -12.66 -2.98
N ALA A 342 -17.95 -13.19 -3.95
CA ALA A 342 -16.74 -13.99 -3.70
C ALA A 342 -15.61 -13.17 -3.06
N ALA A 343 -15.45 -11.89 -3.41
CA ALA A 343 -14.50 -11.01 -2.74
C ALA A 343 -15.01 -10.62 -1.35
N MET A 344 -16.30 -10.35 -1.20
CA MET A 344 -16.91 -9.96 0.08
C MET A 344 -16.77 -11.05 1.15
N ILE A 345 -16.91 -12.34 0.80
CA ILE A 345 -16.66 -13.41 1.78
C ILE A 345 -15.19 -13.42 2.23
N THR A 346 -14.24 -13.15 1.32
CA THR A 346 -12.82 -13.02 1.68
C THR A 346 -12.62 -11.85 2.64
N VAL A 347 -13.24 -10.70 2.37
CA VAL A 347 -13.21 -9.53 3.27
C VAL A 347 -13.74 -9.92 4.66
N ALA A 348 -14.91 -10.57 4.72
CA ALA A 348 -15.56 -10.95 5.97
C ALA A 348 -14.72 -11.94 6.81
N PHE A 349 -14.21 -13.00 6.20
CA PHE A 349 -13.36 -13.98 6.90
C PHE A 349 -12.02 -13.40 7.33
N THR A 350 -11.38 -12.59 6.48
CA THR A 350 -10.15 -11.89 6.85
C THR A 350 -10.39 -10.98 8.06
N GLY A 351 -11.49 -10.22 8.07
CA GLY A 351 -11.88 -9.39 9.22
C GLY A 351 -12.10 -10.21 10.49
N ALA A 352 -12.91 -11.27 10.43
CA ALA A 352 -13.20 -12.14 11.56
C ALA A 352 -11.96 -12.83 12.14
N LEU A 353 -11.09 -13.38 11.28
CA LEU A 353 -9.85 -14.04 11.71
C LEU A 353 -8.84 -13.05 12.27
N THR A 354 -8.73 -11.86 11.67
CA THR A 354 -7.90 -10.77 12.21
C THR A 354 -8.38 -10.37 13.59
N ALA A 355 -9.71 -10.24 13.76
CA ALA A 355 -10.33 -9.87 15.02
C ALA A 355 -9.97 -10.84 16.15
N LEU A 356 -10.12 -12.14 15.87
CA LEU A 356 -9.85 -13.21 16.81
C LEU A 356 -8.36 -13.33 17.13
N LEU A 357 -7.50 -13.35 16.10
CA LEU A 357 -6.06 -13.49 16.27
C LEU A 357 -5.51 -12.37 17.17
N ALA A 358 -5.84 -11.11 16.86
CA ALA A 358 -5.38 -9.98 17.66
C ALA A 358 -5.92 -10.01 19.09
N ALA A 359 -7.17 -10.43 19.29
CA ALA A 359 -7.75 -10.57 20.63
C ALA A 359 -7.02 -11.61 21.48
N THR A 360 -6.60 -12.74 20.89
CA THR A 360 -5.81 -13.75 21.63
C THR A 360 -4.45 -13.22 22.06
N ILE A 361 -3.76 -12.45 21.19
CA ILE A 361 -2.46 -11.85 21.51
C ILE A 361 -2.61 -10.85 22.66
N ALA A 362 -3.62 -9.98 22.61
CA ALA A 362 -3.88 -8.96 23.62
C ALA A 362 -4.07 -9.51 25.05
N LEU A 363 -4.50 -10.77 25.21
CA LEU A 363 -4.69 -11.42 26.53
C LEU A 363 -3.39 -11.52 27.34
N VAL A 364 -2.25 -11.69 26.66
CA VAL A 364 -0.96 -12.01 27.30
C VAL A 364 0.06 -10.88 27.23
N GLN A 365 -0.21 -9.83 26.44
CA GLN A 365 0.69 -8.66 26.35
C GLN A 365 0.71 -7.87 27.66
N ASN A 366 1.89 -7.43 28.10
CA ASN A 366 2.06 -6.68 29.36
C ASN A 366 2.25 -5.18 29.17
N ASP A 367 2.62 -4.76 27.98
CA ASP A 367 2.76 -3.36 27.59
C ASP A 367 1.37 -2.75 27.31
N ILE A 368 1.07 -1.64 27.99
CA ILE A 368 -0.24 -0.96 27.89
C ILE A 368 -0.54 -0.50 26.46
N LYS A 369 0.45 0.06 25.73
CA LYS A 369 0.27 0.52 24.35
C LYS A 369 0.08 -0.66 23.40
N LYS A 370 0.84 -1.75 23.56
CA LYS A 370 0.68 -2.94 22.71
C LYS A 370 -0.67 -3.61 22.90
N VAL A 371 -1.22 -3.68 24.12
CA VAL A 371 -2.59 -4.18 24.30
C VAL A 371 -3.60 -3.29 23.58
N LEU A 372 -3.43 -1.96 23.64
CA LEU A 372 -4.29 -1.02 22.91
C LEU A 372 -4.11 -1.11 21.38
N ALA A 373 -2.90 -1.41 20.89
CA ALA A 373 -2.64 -1.64 19.48
C ALA A 373 -3.32 -2.92 18.98
N TYR A 374 -3.16 -4.05 19.66
CA TYR A 374 -3.84 -5.30 19.29
C TYR A 374 -5.35 -5.21 19.40
N SER A 375 -5.86 -4.50 20.40
CA SER A 375 -7.30 -4.24 20.47
C SER A 375 -7.77 -3.36 19.31
N THR A 376 -6.92 -2.53 18.72
CA THR A 376 -7.24 -1.77 17.49
C THR A 376 -7.28 -2.70 16.28
N VAL A 377 -6.27 -3.56 16.09
CA VAL A 377 -6.30 -4.62 15.06
C VAL A 377 -7.60 -5.43 15.17
N SER A 378 -8.00 -5.75 16.40
CA SER A 378 -9.23 -6.49 16.67
C SER A 378 -10.50 -5.73 16.27
N GLN A 379 -10.64 -4.46 16.66
CA GLN A 379 -11.81 -3.63 16.27
C GLN A 379 -11.86 -3.34 14.77
N LEU A 380 -10.73 -3.12 14.11
CA LEU A 380 -10.69 -2.99 12.65
C LEU A 380 -11.15 -4.27 11.98
N GLY A 381 -10.79 -5.43 12.54
CA GLY A 381 -11.31 -6.73 12.10
C GLY A 381 -12.84 -6.81 12.16
N TYR A 382 -13.49 -6.26 13.20
CA TYR A 382 -14.95 -6.13 13.24
C TYR A 382 -15.50 -5.21 12.15
N MET A 383 -14.87 -4.06 11.94
CA MET A 383 -15.32 -3.12 10.89
C MET A 383 -15.21 -3.76 9.51
N VAL A 384 -14.11 -4.47 9.24
CA VAL A 384 -13.87 -5.22 8.00
C VAL A 384 -14.85 -6.38 7.86
N LEU A 385 -15.18 -7.08 8.95
CA LEU A 385 -16.25 -8.08 8.98
C LEU A 385 -17.60 -7.47 8.61
N GLY A 386 -17.97 -6.33 9.20
CA GLY A 386 -19.22 -5.62 8.93
C GLY A 386 -19.36 -5.24 7.45
N VAL A 387 -18.38 -4.53 6.89
CA VAL A 387 -18.42 -4.17 5.45
C VAL A 387 -18.32 -5.42 4.55
N GLY A 388 -17.68 -6.50 5.01
CA GLY A 388 -17.57 -7.76 4.28
C GLY A 388 -18.88 -8.56 4.18
N VAL A 389 -19.78 -8.45 5.16
CA VAL A 389 -21.13 -9.04 5.08
C VAL A 389 -22.15 -8.14 4.37
N GLY A 390 -21.75 -6.92 3.99
CA GLY A 390 -22.61 -5.92 3.35
C GLY A 390 -23.20 -4.87 4.29
N ALA A 391 -22.86 -4.92 5.59
CA ALA A 391 -23.31 -3.97 6.60
C ALA A 391 -22.45 -2.69 6.58
N PHE A 392 -22.40 -1.99 5.44
CA PHE A 392 -21.51 -0.85 5.23
C PHE A 392 -21.73 0.27 6.27
N THR A 393 -23.00 0.61 6.52
CA THR A 393 -23.39 1.60 7.52
C THR A 393 -22.94 1.21 8.93
N ALA A 394 -23.17 -0.03 9.36
CA ALA A 394 -22.75 -0.50 10.68
C ALA A 394 -21.22 -0.51 10.83
N GLY A 395 -20.52 -0.99 9.80
CA GLY A 395 -19.06 -0.99 9.74
C GLY A 395 -18.48 0.42 9.87
N PHE A 396 -19.02 1.38 9.11
CA PHE A 396 -18.58 2.77 9.16
C PHE A 396 -19.01 3.50 10.44
N PHE A 397 -20.19 3.20 10.98
CA PHE A 397 -20.61 3.74 12.27
C PHE A 397 -19.65 3.33 13.39
N HIS A 398 -19.16 2.09 13.36
CA HIS A 398 -18.13 1.67 14.30
C HIS A 398 -16.78 2.38 14.09
N VAL A 399 -16.39 2.71 12.85
CA VAL A 399 -15.22 3.58 12.60
C VAL A 399 -15.38 4.93 13.32
N PHE A 400 -16.56 5.53 13.23
CA PHE A 400 -16.86 6.81 13.87
C PHE A 400 -16.77 6.74 15.40
N THR A 401 -17.43 5.77 16.04
CA THR A 401 -17.40 5.63 17.50
C THR A 401 -16.00 5.28 18.00
N HIS A 402 -15.29 4.43 17.26
CA HIS A 402 -13.92 4.00 17.54
C HIS A 402 -12.91 5.13 17.57
N ALA A 403 -13.06 6.13 16.70
CA ALA A 403 -12.19 7.30 16.70
C ALA A 403 -12.18 8.02 18.06
N PHE A 404 -13.31 8.09 18.77
CA PHE A 404 -13.36 8.75 20.08
C PHE A 404 -12.77 7.87 21.19
N PHE A 405 -13.27 6.65 21.36
CA PHE A 405 -12.84 5.82 22.49
C PHE A 405 -11.39 5.34 22.33
N LYS A 406 -10.87 5.13 21.11
CA LYS A 406 -9.44 4.81 20.94
C LYS A 406 -8.54 5.98 21.16
N ALA A 407 -8.87 7.16 20.65
CA ALA A 407 -8.09 8.36 20.94
C ALA A 407 -8.02 8.56 22.46
N CYS A 408 -9.15 8.44 23.17
CA CYS A 408 -9.16 8.55 24.63
C CYS A 408 -8.33 7.46 25.33
N LEU A 409 -8.39 6.20 24.89
CA LEU A 409 -7.62 5.11 25.48
C LEU A 409 -6.11 5.29 25.27
N PHE A 410 -5.67 5.67 24.07
CA PHE A 410 -4.25 5.89 23.79
C PHE A 410 -3.71 7.13 24.52
N LEU A 411 -4.44 8.25 24.49
CA LEU A 411 -4.04 9.45 25.23
C LEU A 411 -4.10 9.22 26.75
N GLY A 412 -5.05 8.42 27.24
CA GLY A 412 -5.13 8.03 28.65
C GLY A 412 -3.95 7.15 29.06
N ALA A 413 -3.57 6.17 28.23
CA ALA A 413 -2.34 5.41 28.42
C ALA A 413 -1.11 6.31 28.38
N GLY A 414 -1.09 7.33 27.51
CA GLY A 414 -0.03 8.33 27.48
C GLY A 414 0.08 9.14 28.77
N SER A 415 -1.04 9.46 29.41
CA SER A 415 -1.06 10.15 30.71
C SER A 415 -0.50 9.25 31.82
N VAL A 416 -0.88 7.96 31.81
CA VAL A 416 -0.30 6.95 32.71
C VAL A 416 1.20 6.81 32.50
N ILE A 417 1.66 6.69 31.25
CA ILE A 417 3.08 6.57 30.91
C ILE A 417 3.84 7.81 31.37
N HIS A 418 3.28 9.02 31.16
CA HIS A 418 3.90 10.27 31.60
C HIS A 418 4.05 10.31 33.13
N ALA A 419 3.04 9.86 33.88
CA ALA A 419 3.13 9.77 35.34
C ALA A 419 4.16 8.72 35.81
N MET A 420 4.29 7.60 35.10
CA MET A 420 5.32 6.58 35.38
C MET A 420 6.74 7.06 35.01
N HIS A 421 6.84 7.88 33.96
CA HIS A 421 8.10 8.46 33.47
C HIS A 421 8.71 9.49 34.43
N ALA A 422 7.97 9.94 35.44
CA ALA A 422 8.49 10.79 36.51
C ALA A 422 9.68 10.16 37.26
N ARG A 423 9.85 8.83 37.18
CA ARG A 423 10.97 8.10 37.79
C ARG A 423 11.49 6.92 36.99
N ILE A 424 10.64 6.32 36.15
CA ILE A 424 11.04 5.22 35.27
C ILE A 424 11.29 5.80 33.87
N HIS A 425 12.51 6.24 33.60
CA HIS A 425 12.91 6.80 32.29
C HIS A 425 13.12 5.72 31.20
N ASP A 426 13.09 4.44 31.58
CA ASP A 426 13.07 3.33 30.65
C ASP A 426 11.68 3.19 30.02
N ASP A 427 11.61 3.37 28.69
CA ASP A 427 10.39 3.29 27.90
C ASP A 427 9.66 1.96 28.07
N ASP A 428 10.37 0.83 28.08
CA ASP A 428 9.75 -0.49 28.16
C ASP A 428 9.21 -0.75 29.57
N ARG A 429 9.93 -0.29 30.60
CA ARG A 429 9.51 -0.47 32.00
C ARG A 429 8.35 0.45 32.40
N SER A 430 8.32 1.69 31.89
CA SER A 430 7.26 2.66 32.18
C SER A 430 5.93 2.29 31.51
N GLN A 431 5.98 1.50 30.44
CA GLN A 431 4.82 1.01 29.69
C GLN A 431 4.29 -0.34 30.19
N ASP A 432 5.07 -1.07 31.00
CA ASP A 432 4.71 -2.38 31.53
C ASP A 432 3.69 -2.28 32.68
N MET A 433 2.50 -2.82 32.47
CA MET A 433 1.41 -2.84 33.47
C MET A 433 1.78 -3.58 34.76
N ARG A 434 2.81 -4.43 34.76
CA ARG A 434 3.29 -5.11 35.97
C ARG A 434 3.94 -4.15 36.97
N ASN A 435 4.43 -3.01 36.49
CA ASN A 435 5.01 -1.93 37.30
C ASN A 435 3.97 -0.85 37.67
N MET A 436 2.69 -1.06 37.35
CA MET A 436 1.58 -0.14 37.64
C MET A 436 0.69 -0.69 38.78
N GLY A 437 -0.50 -0.14 38.95
CA GLY A 437 -1.46 -0.51 40.00
C GLY A 437 -1.78 0.67 40.92
N GLY A 438 -2.95 0.69 41.54
CA GLY A 438 -3.33 1.74 42.51
C GLY A 438 -3.37 3.18 41.98
N LEU A 439 -3.34 3.37 40.65
CA LEU A 439 -3.31 4.70 40.04
C LEU A 439 -4.65 5.44 40.10
N LYS A 440 -5.78 4.75 40.37
CA LYS A 440 -7.10 5.40 40.43
C LYS A 440 -7.19 6.54 41.46
N ASP A 441 -6.46 6.40 42.57
CA ASP A 441 -6.51 7.36 43.68
C ASP A 441 -5.56 8.55 43.44
N HIS A 442 -4.56 8.37 42.57
CA HIS A 442 -3.57 9.38 42.19
C HIS A 442 -3.96 10.15 40.92
N MET A 443 -4.66 9.49 39.99
CA MET A 443 -5.04 10.02 38.67
C MET A 443 -6.54 9.78 38.40
N PRO A 444 -7.44 10.43 39.16
CA PRO A 444 -8.87 10.15 39.12
C PRO A 444 -9.54 10.53 37.79
N TRP A 445 -9.05 11.56 37.09
CA TRP A 445 -9.62 11.97 35.80
C TRP A 445 -9.20 11.00 34.71
N THR A 446 -7.89 10.68 34.63
CA THR A 446 -7.38 9.69 33.69
C THR A 446 -8.06 8.33 33.91
N PHE A 447 -8.27 7.91 35.16
CA PHE A 447 -9.00 6.69 35.48
C PHE A 447 -10.44 6.72 34.94
N ARG A 448 -11.22 7.76 35.24
CA ARG A 448 -12.63 7.86 34.84
C ARG A 448 -12.80 7.87 33.32
N THR A 449 -11.97 8.62 32.60
CA THR A 449 -12.03 8.71 31.13
C THR A 449 -11.59 7.40 30.47
N PHE A 450 -10.56 6.74 31.02
CA PHE A 450 -10.10 5.44 30.54
C PHE A 450 -11.14 4.35 30.77
N VAL A 451 -11.81 4.32 31.93
CA VAL A 451 -12.92 3.39 32.21
C VAL A 451 -14.11 3.67 31.32
N ALA A 452 -14.54 4.92 31.15
CA ALA A 452 -15.65 5.27 30.28
C ALA A 452 -15.42 4.79 28.84
N SER A 453 -14.21 5.01 28.30
CA SER A 453 -13.83 4.55 26.97
C SER A 453 -13.69 3.02 26.90
N THR A 454 -13.26 2.37 27.98
CA THR A 454 -13.23 0.92 28.10
C THR A 454 -14.63 0.32 28.08
N LEU A 455 -15.59 0.91 28.78
CA LEU A 455 -16.99 0.49 28.76
C LEU A 455 -17.58 0.57 27.34
N CYS A 456 -17.19 1.60 26.58
CA CYS A 456 -17.59 1.73 25.18
C CYS A 456 -17.07 0.56 24.34
N ILE A 457 -15.74 0.32 24.29
CA ILE A 457 -15.18 -0.73 23.41
C ILE A 457 -15.65 -2.16 23.76
N ILE A 458 -15.91 -2.45 25.05
CA ILE A 458 -16.41 -3.78 25.46
C ILE A 458 -17.89 -3.99 25.16
N GLY A 459 -18.63 -2.94 24.76
CA GLY A 459 -20.06 -3.03 24.43
C GLY A 459 -20.96 -2.99 25.67
N PHE A 460 -20.61 -2.19 26.69
CA PHE A 460 -21.48 -2.03 27.86
C PHE A 460 -22.84 -1.44 27.43
N PRO A 461 -23.98 -1.93 27.97
CA PRO A 461 -25.30 -1.44 27.59
C PRO A 461 -25.39 0.09 27.61
N LEU A 462 -26.05 0.67 26.61
CA LEU A 462 -26.25 2.11 26.42
C LEU A 462 -25.00 2.94 26.06
N THR A 463 -23.84 2.31 25.85
CA THR A 463 -22.64 3.01 25.35
C THR A 463 -22.50 2.87 23.84
N SER A 464 -21.63 3.67 23.22
CA SER A 464 -21.44 3.65 21.76
C SER A 464 -21.03 2.31 21.17
N GLY A 465 -20.26 1.49 21.88
CA GLY A 465 -19.90 0.16 21.37
C GLY A 465 -21.06 -0.82 21.36
N PHE A 466 -22.03 -0.69 22.27
CA PHE A 466 -23.26 -1.49 22.22
C PHE A 466 -24.02 -1.23 20.91
N PHE A 467 -24.18 0.05 20.55
CA PHE A 467 -24.90 0.40 19.31
C PHE A 467 -24.10 0.17 18.03
N SER A 468 -22.77 0.17 18.07
CA SER A 468 -21.95 0.03 16.85
C SER A 468 -21.40 -1.37 16.64
N LYS A 469 -20.79 -1.97 17.67
CA LYS A 469 -20.18 -3.31 17.57
C LYS A 469 -21.24 -4.40 17.58
N ASP A 470 -22.22 -4.34 18.47
CA ASP A 470 -23.22 -5.42 18.55
C ASP A 470 -24.14 -5.41 17.34
N GLU A 471 -24.33 -4.25 16.69
CA GLU A 471 -24.99 -4.18 15.39
C GLU A 471 -24.20 -4.93 14.32
N ILE A 472 -22.87 -4.76 14.22
CA ILE A 472 -22.06 -5.57 13.29
C ILE A 472 -22.25 -7.07 13.58
N ILE A 473 -22.21 -7.47 14.85
CA ILE A 473 -22.39 -8.88 15.23
C ILE A 473 -23.79 -9.36 14.81
N ALA A 474 -24.85 -8.59 15.04
CA ALA A 474 -26.20 -8.94 14.60
C ALA A 474 -26.30 -9.05 13.08
N ARG A 475 -25.75 -8.08 12.34
CA ARG A 475 -25.77 -8.00 10.88
C ARG A 475 -25.13 -9.22 10.22
N THR A 476 -24.09 -9.80 10.83
CA THR A 476 -23.46 -11.04 10.33
C THR A 476 -24.41 -12.25 10.26
N LEU A 477 -25.49 -12.29 11.03
CA LEU A 477 -26.51 -13.35 10.95
C LEU A 477 -27.68 -13.04 10.01
N ILE A 478 -27.94 -11.77 9.72
CA ILE A 478 -29.16 -11.31 9.02
C ILE A 478 -28.90 -10.73 7.62
N GLU A 479 -27.65 -10.46 7.27
CA GLU A 479 -27.25 -9.99 5.95
C GLU A 479 -26.40 -11.04 5.23
N ALA A 480 -26.59 -11.10 3.92
CA ALA A 480 -25.76 -11.90 3.03
C ALA A 480 -25.63 -11.17 1.69
N PRO A 481 -24.41 -10.92 1.20
CA PRO A 481 -24.19 -10.41 -0.15
C PRO A 481 -24.80 -11.37 -1.18
N ALA A 482 -25.79 -10.88 -1.93
CA ALA A 482 -26.46 -11.68 -2.96
C ALA A 482 -25.93 -11.40 -4.36
N GLY A 483 -25.08 -10.39 -4.51
CA GLY A 483 -24.79 -9.75 -5.78
C GLY A 483 -25.99 -8.91 -6.22
N MET A 484 -25.76 -7.77 -6.88
CA MET A 484 -26.91 -7.05 -7.45
C MET A 484 -27.66 -7.96 -8.41
N LYS A 485 -29.00 -8.00 -8.33
CA LYS A 485 -29.88 -8.43 -9.42
C LYS A 485 -29.85 -7.42 -10.59
N LEU A 486 -28.73 -6.74 -10.83
CA LEU A 486 -28.61 -5.81 -11.94
C LEU A 486 -28.41 -6.63 -13.22
N ALA A 487 -29.29 -6.42 -14.20
CA ALA A 487 -29.39 -7.14 -15.48
C ALA A 487 -30.02 -8.55 -15.47
N GLY A 488 -30.77 -8.93 -14.42
CA GLY A 488 -31.60 -10.15 -14.45
C GLY A 488 -30.81 -11.47 -14.53
N LYS A 489 -29.52 -11.46 -14.23
CA LYS A 489 -28.63 -12.63 -14.23
C LYS A 489 -28.13 -12.93 -12.83
N VAL A 490 -28.02 -14.22 -12.51
CA VAL A 490 -27.62 -14.75 -11.19
C VAL A 490 -26.13 -14.49 -10.98
N ALA A 491 -25.74 -14.04 -9.78
CA ALA A 491 -24.33 -13.94 -9.38
C ALA A 491 -23.62 -15.28 -9.62
N ALA A 492 -22.44 -15.24 -10.25
CA ALA A 492 -21.67 -16.44 -10.59
C ALA A 492 -21.27 -17.28 -9.35
N TRP A 493 -21.32 -16.67 -8.17
CA TRP A 493 -21.00 -17.30 -6.90
C TRP A 493 -22.06 -16.95 -5.85
N GLN A 494 -22.50 -17.95 -5.09
CA GLN A 494 -23.55 -17.81 -4.08
C GLN A 494 -22.95 -17.83 -2.67
N TRP A 495 -23.44 -16.95 -1.81
CA TRP A 495 -23.02 -16.88 -0.43
C TRP A 495 -23.41 -18.15 0.35
N PRO A 496 -22.45 -18.90 0.93
CA PRO A 496 -22.73 -20.12 1.67
C PRO A 496 -23.55 -19.83 2.93
N SER A 497 -24.61 -20.61 3.17
CA SER A 497 -25.49 -20.44 4.33
C SER A 497 -24.78 -20.65 5.68
N TRP A 498 -23.75 -21.50 5.73
CA TRP A 498 -22.95 -21.76 6.93
C TRP A 498 -22.02 -20.59 7.29
N ALA A 499 -21.68 -19.72 6.32
CA ALA A 499 -20.71 -18.66 6.51
C ALA A 499 -21.17 -17.67 7.59
N ASN A 500 -22.45 -17.28 7.58
CA ASN A 500 -23.02 -16.35 8.57
C ASN A 500 -22.87 -16.86 10.01
N TRP A 501 -23.19 -18.15 10.23
CA TRP A 501 -23.06 -18.77 11.56
C TRP A 501 -21.60 -18.87 12.00
N ALA A 502 -20.69 -19.21 11.09
CA ALA A 502 -19.26 -19.27 11.40
C ALA A 502 -18.69 -17.89 11.75
N LEU A 503 -18.97 -16.88 10.92
CA LEU A 503 -18.53 -15.50 11.11
C LEU A 503 -19.07 -14.91 12.43
N TRP A 504 -20.37 -15.11 12.70
CA TRP A 504 -20.99 -14.70 13.94
C TRP A 504 -20.37 -15.37 15.17
N GLY A 505 -20.13 -16.70 15.11
CA GLY A 505 -19.51 -17.43 16.20
C GLY A 505 -18.11 -16.91 16.54
N ILE A 506 -17.31 -16.61 15.50
CA ILE A 506 -15.98 -15.98 15.67
C ILE A 506 -16.11 -14.58 16.27
N ALA A 507 -17.09 -13.79 15.82
CA ALA A 507 -17.35 -12.44 16.32
C ALA A 507 -17.74 -12.46 17.81
N VAL A 508 -18.69 -13.31 18.22
CA VAL A 508 -19.10 -13.44 19.63
C VAL A 508 -17.93 -13.89 20.52
N LEU A 509 -17.15 -14.89 20.07
CA LEU A 509 -15.95 -15.33 20.80
C LEU A 509 -14.95 -14.19 20.97
N THR A 510 -14.72 -13.41 19.91
CA THR A 510 -13.82 -12.26 19.95
C THR A 510 -14.34 -11.17 20.88
N ALA A 511 -15.67 -10.99 20.99
CA ALA A 511 -16.29 -10.00 21.86
C ALA A 511 -16.04 -10.33 23.34
N LEU A 512 -16.13 -11.62 23.68
CA LEU A 512 -15.78 -12.15 25.00
C LEU A 512 -14.31 -11.86 25.34
N LEU A 513 -13.39 -12.18 24.41
CA LEU A 513 -11.96 -11.92 24.61
C LEU A 513 -11.68 -10.42 24.77
N THR A 514 -12.37 -9.57 23.99
CA THR A 514 -12.29 -8.11 24.08
C THR A 514 -12.69 -7.59 25.44
N ALA A 515 -13.82 -8.05 25.97
CA ALA A 515 -14.24 -7.71 27.32
C ALA A 515 -13.19 -8.14 28.36
N PHE A 516 -12.58 -9.33 28.19
CA PHE A 516 -11.57 -9.83 29.12
C PHE A 516 -10.28 -8.99 29.10
N TYR A 517 -9.62 -8.80 27.95
CA TYR A 517 -8.33 -8.11 27.91
C TYR A 517 -8.45 -6.62 28.21
N MET A 518 -9.56 -5.97 27.86
CA MET A 518 -9.77 -4.55 28.17
C MET A 518 -9.99 -4.33 29.67
N CYS A 519 -10.80 -5.18 30.31
CA CYS A 519 -10.96 -5.15 31.77
C CYS A 519 -9.64 -5.47 32.48
N ARG A 520 -8.85 -6.42 31.95
CA ARG A 520 -7.50 -6.72 32.46
C ARG A 520 -6.59 -5.49 32.47
N VAL A 521 -6.55 -4.70 31.38
CA VAL A 521 -5.72 -3.47 31.33
C VAL A 521 -6.15 -2.49 32.42
N VAL A 522 -7.45 -2.27 32.58
CA VAL A 522 -7.99 -1.39 33.62
C VAL A 522 -7.60 -1.89 35.02
N PHE A 523 -7.78 -3.17 35.31
CA PHE A 523 -7.51 -3.74 36.62
C PHE A 523 -6.02 -3.73 36.98
N LEU A 524 -5.14 -4.06 36.03
CA LEU A 524 -3.69 -4.07 36.28
C LEU A 524 -3.12 -2.66 36.44
N THR A 525 -3.68 -1.67 35.73
CA THR A 525 -3.17 -0.30 35.74
C THR A 525 -3.67 0.49 36.94
N PHE A 526 -4.96 0.41 37.27
CA PHE A 526 -5.61 1.36 38.19
C PHE A 526 -6.01 0.76 39.55
N PHE A 527 -6.15 -0.56 39.66
CA PHE A 527 -6.60 -1.22 40.89
C PHE A 527 -5.44 -1.88 41.64
N GLY A 528 -5.67 -2.26 42.90
CA GLY A 528 -4.66 -2.86 43.78
C GLY A 528 -3.67 -1.83 44.33
N ASP A 529 -2.54 -2.31 44.84
CA ASP A 529 -1.47 -1.47 45.37
C ASP A 529 -0.57 -0.96 44.24
N PHE A 530 0.03 0.22 44.44
CA PHE A 530 1.02 0.78 43.52
C PHE A 530 2.32 -0.02 43.57
N LYS A 531 2.84 -0.43 42.39
CA LYS A 531 4.00 -1.34 42.27
C LYS A 531 5.22 -0.71 41.59
N GLY A 532 5.14 0.54 41.15
CA GLY A 532 6.22 1.18 40.40
C GLY A 532 7.45 1.44 41.25
N TRP A 533 7.26 2.11 42.39
CA TRP A 533 8.30 2.41 43.37
C TRP A 533 7.69 2.64 44.75
N THR A 534 8.53 2.64 45.79
CA THR A 534 8.10 2.96 47.15
C THR A 534 7.81 4.46 47.25
N ILE A 535 6.59 4.84 47.63
CA ILE A 535 6.21 6.25 47.79
C ILE A 535 6.77 6.79 49.11
N GLY A 536 7.50 7.90 49.07
CA GLY A 536 8.03 8.58 50.25
C GLY A 536 9.06 9.64 49.91
N ARG A 537 9.63 10.29 50.93
CA ARG A 537 10.73 11.23 50.74
C ARG A 537 12.06 10.47 50.62
N PRO A 538 12.97 10.86 49.72
CA PRO A 538 14.32 10.30 49.70
C PRO A 538 14.97 10.47 51.07
N LYS A 539 15.70 9.46 51.54
CA LYS A 539 16.55 9.65 52.73
C LYS A 539 17.74 10.50 52.30
N ALA A 540 17.98 11.62 52.99
CA ALA A 540 19.18 12.42 52.76
C ALA A 540 20.41 11.50 52.81
N PRO A 541 21.39 11.65 51.88
CA PRO A 541 22.58 10.83 51.91
C PRO A 541 23.26 11.02 53.26
N SER A 542 23.48 9.92 53.99
CA SER A 542 24.36 9.94 55.15
C SER A 542 25.74 10.35 54.67
N HIS A 543 26.27 11.44 55.22
CA HIS A 543 27.63 11.96 55.04
C HIS A 543 28.62 10.88 54.57
N VAL A 544 29.00 10.93 53.29
CA VAL A 544 30.24 10.33 52.81
C VAL A 544 31.22 11.50 52.70
N GLU A 545 32.33 11.38 53.43
CA GLU A 545 33.38 12.39 53.53
C GLU A 545 33.86 12.84 52.14
N GLU A 546 33.88 14.17 51.96
CA GLU A 546 34.50 14.83 50.83
C GLU A 546 36.00 14.51 50.82
N HIS A 547 36.45 13.79 49.80
CA HIS A 547 37.84 13.82 49.38
C HIS A 547 37.93 14.69 48.12
N ASP A 548 38.39 15.93 48.35
CA ASP A 548 39.02 16.79 47.34
C ASP A 548 39.97 15.98 46.46
N HIS A 549 39.88 16.12 45.13
CA HIS A 549 41.03 16.27 44.22
C HIS A 549 40.59 16.67 42.80
N ASP A 550 40.87 17.94 42.48
CA ASP A 550 41.62 18.45 41.32
C ASP A 550 41.04 18.39 39.89
N HIS A 551 41.36 19.46 39.15
CA HIS A 551 40.83 19.90 37.87
C HIS A 551 41.39 19.15 36.65
N GLY A 552 40.55 18.97 35.63
CA GLY A 552 40.98 18.63 34.27
C GLY A 552 39.84 18.79 33.27
N HIS A 553 39.98 19.73 32.34
CA HIS A 553 39.14 19.90 31.16
C HIS A 553 39.13 18.64 30.30
N ASP A 554 37.97 18.25 29.78
CA ASP A 554 37.77 17.95 28.35
C ASP A 554 36.26 17.87 28.04
N ASP A 555 35.89 18.46 26.91
CA ASP A 555 34.56 18.39 26.29
C ASP A 555 34.35 16.97 25.76
N ASP A 556 33.56 16.15 26.45
CA ASP A 556 33.03 14.89 25.92
C ASP A 556 31.53 14.74 26.26
N ASP A 557 30.80 14.26 25.25
CA ASP A 557 29.36 14.01 25.18
C ASP A 557 28.86 12.96 26.21
N ASP A 558 28.81 13.31 27.49
CA ASP A 558 28.14 12.46 28.49
C ASP A 558 26.74 13.00 28.82
N GLU A 559 25.73 12.44 28.14
CA GLU A 559 24.37 12.38 28.67
C GLU A 559 24.42 11.58 29.99
N HIS A 560 24.65 12.27 31.12
CA HIS A 560 24.42 11.74 32.46
C HIS A 560 22.92 11.48 32.66
N HIS A 561 22.44 10.36 32.13
CA HIS A 561 21.20 9.72 32.57
C HIS A 561 21.40 9.35 34.04
N HIS A 562 20.96 10.23 34.94
CA HIS A 562 20.78 9.86 36.34
C HIS A 562 19.78 8.70 36.38
N HIS A 563 20.30 7.47 36.44
CA HIS A 563 19.48 6.31 36.79
C HIS A 563 19.04 6.53 38.24
N ASP A 564 17.86 7.11 38.42
CA ASP A 564 17.23 7.23 39.71
C ASP A 564 17.18 5.84 40.35
N ASP A 565 17.92 5.67 41.44
CA ASP A 565 17.93 4.42 42.20
C ASP A 565 16.53 4.21 42.78
N LEU A 566 15.77 3.31 42.13
CA LEU A 566 14.41 2.93 42.53
C LEU A 566 14.35 2.32 43.94
N SER A 567 15.50 2.01 44.56
CA SER A 567 15.59 1.56 45.96
C SER A 567 15.17 2.66 46.96
N GLN A 568 15.36 3.94 46.60
CA GLN A 568 14.95 5.05 47.45
C GLN A 568 13.44 5.33 47.35
N PRO A 569 12.78 5.91 48.36
CA PRO A 569 11.42 6.38 48.22
C PRO A 569 11.31 7.57 47.24
N GLY A 570 10.29 7.56 46.37
CA GLY A 570 10.04 8.59 45.36
C GLY A 570 8.71 9.32 45.54
N PRO A 571 8.47 10.42 44.81
CA PRO A 571 7.22 11.18 44.89
C PRO A 571 6.01 10.31 44.47
N PRO A 572 4.80 10.60 44.96
CA PRO A 572 3.60 9.92 44.48
C PRO A 572 3.37 10.27 42.99
N PRO A 573 2.84 9.32 42.18
CA PRO A 573 2.34 9.63 40.85
C PRO A 573 1.29 10.74 40.92
N HIS A 574 1.24 11.60 39.91
CA HIS A 574 0.28 12.69 39.84
C HIS A 574 -0.49 12.68 38.53
N GLU A 575 -1.64 13.36 38.52
CA GLU A 575 -2.46 13.55 37.34
C GLU A 575 -1.72 14.38 36.27
N SER A 576 -2.09 14.17 35.00
CA SER A 576 -1.55 14.96 33.90
C SER A 576 -2.02 16.43 33.96
N PRO A 577 -1.28 17.38 33.38
CA PRO A 577 -1.71 18.77 33.28
C PRO A 577 -3.03 18.92 32.50
N TRP A 578 -3.74 20.02 32.72
CA TRP A 578 -5.04 20.28 32.09
C TRP A 578 -5.03 20.24 30.56
N ALA A 579 -3.92 20.62 29.92
CA ALA A 579 -3.75 20.53 28.46
C ALA A 579 -3.83 19.07 27.95
N MET A 580 -3.50 18.08 28.79
CA MET A 580 -3.67 16.66 28.50
C MET A 580 -5.02 16.13 28.98
N THR A 581 -5.50 16.54 30.15
CA THR A 581 -6.75 16.04 30.74
C THR A 581 -8.02 16.51 30.02
N ILE A 582 -8.07 17.75 29.52
CA ILE A 582 -9.25 18.29 28.82
C ILE A 582 -9.58 17.46 27.56
N PRO A 583 -8.63 17.17 26.65
CA PRO A 583 -8.86 16.26 25.54
C PRO A 583 -9.44 14.91 25.96
N LEU A 584 -8.96 14.32 27.07
CA LEU A 584 -9.48 13.04 27.56
C LEU A 584 -10.95 13.13 27.98
N ILE A 585 -11.33 14.18 28.71
CA ILE A 585 -12.71 14.37 29.17
C ILE A 585 -13.64 14.56 27.97
N VAL A 586 -13.25 15.39 27.00
CA VAL A 586 -14.03 15.62 25.78
C VAL A 586 -14.18 14.34 24.97
N LEU A 587 -13.08 13.61 24.73
CA LEU A 587 -13.11 12.35 23.99
C LEU A 587 -13.92 11.27 24.69
N ALA A 588 -13.84 11.16 26.02
CA ALA A 588 -14.63 10.20 26.78
C ALA A 588 -16.13 10.54 26.74
N ALA A 589 -16.49 11.81 26.82
CA ALA A 589 -17.88 12.25 26.66
C ALA A 589 -18.40 11.91 25.26
N LEU A 590 -17.66 12.27 24.21
CA LEU A 590 -18.00 11.92 22.83
C LEU A 590 -18.10 10.41 22.64
N ALA A 591 -17.17 9.63 23.21
CA ALA A 591 -17.20 8.17 23.16
C ALA A 591 -18.48 7.58 23.78
N VAL A 592 -18.93 8.09 24.93
CA VAL A 592 -20.14 7.58 25.59
C VAL A 592 -21.39 7.94 24.77
N PHE A 593 -21.50 9.20 24.33
CA PHE A 593 -22.73 9.73 23.72
C PHE A 593 -22.83 9.53 22.21
N ALA A 594 -21.73 9.27 21.49
CA ALA A 594 -21.75 9.03 20.04
C ALA A 594 -22.68 7.87 19.63
N GLY A 595 -22.94 6.93 20.54
CA GLY A 595 -23.87 5.83 20.33
C GLY A 595 -25.33 6.26 20.10
N ILE A 596 -25.74 7.39 20.67
CA ILE A 596 -27.11 7.91 20.57
C ILE A 596 -27.47 8.29 19.13
N LEU A 597 -26.47 8.54 18.28
CA LEU A 597 -26.67 8.84 16.86
C LEU A 597 -27.13 7.63 16.02
N ASN A 598 -27.19 6.43 16.62
CA ASN A 598 -27.76 5.25 15.96
C ASN A 598 -29.30 5.25 16.08
N PRO A 599 -30.06 5.06 14.98
CA PRO A 599 -31.52 4.94 15.03
C PRO A 599 -32.07 3.86 15.97
N THR A 600 -31.32 2.78 16.21
CA THR A 600 -31.72 1.74 17.18
C THR A 600 -31.67 2.23 18.63
N ALA A 601 -30.75 3.13 18.96
CA ALA A 601 -30.68 3.79 20.27
C ALA A 601 -31.88 4.70 20.52
N ILE A 602 -32.28 5.46 19.49
CA ILE A 602 -33.39 6.43 19.57
C ILE A 602 -34.73 5.71 19.79
N LYS A 603 -34.96 4.56 19.12
CA LYS A 603 -36.17 3.74 19.32
C LYS A 603 -36.34 3.21 20.75
N VAL A 604 -35.23 3.01 21.49
CA VAL A 604 -35.26 2.56 22.89
C VAL A 604 -35.65 3.71 23.85
N PHE A 605 -35.29 4.95 23.54
CA PHE A 605 -35.49 6.10 24.44
C PHE A 605 -36.69 6.99 24.10
N SER A 606 -37.11 7.11 22.84
CA SER A 606 -38.33 7.85 22.48
C SER A 606 -38.75 7.68 21.02
N ALA A 607 -40.03 7.47 20.75
CA ALA A 607 -40.60 7.43 19.40
C ALA A 607 -40.68 8.79 18.69
N HIS A 608 -40.27 9.89 19.34
CA HIS A 608 -40.48 11.27 18.87
C HIS A 608 -39.19 12.11 18.74
N PHE A 609 -38.00 11.53 18.89
CA PHE A 609 -36.72 12.24 18.72
C PHE A 609 -36.17 12.03 17.30
N GLU A 610 -36.57 12.88 16.35
CA GLU A 610 -36.02 12.90 14.98
C GLU A 610 -34.76 13.77 14.89
N PHE A 611 -33.72 13.46 15.68
CA PHE A 611 -32.40 14.08 15.48
C PHE A 611 -31.50 13.12 14.70
N LEU A 612 -31.12 13.54 13.49
CA LEU A 612 -30.33 12.83 12.45
C LEU A 612 -29.74 11.45 12.85
N PRO A 613 -30.42 10.34 12.53
CA PRO A 613 -29.80 9.03 12.58
C PRO A 613 -28.71 8.94 11.52
N LEU A 614 -27.49 8.55 11.91
CA LEU A 614 -26.34 8.45 10.99
C LEU A 614 -26.63 7.51 9.80
N ASP A 615 -27.50 6.52 10.00
CA ASP A 615 -28.02 5.62 8.97
C ASP A 615 -28.73 6.38 7.84
N HIS A 616 -29.64 7.29 8.19
CA HIS A 616 -30.35 8.12 7.21
C HIS A 616 -29.39 9.06 6.48
N TRP A 617 -28.38 9.58 7.19
CA TRP A 617 -27.34 10.42 6.59
C TRP A 617 -26.48 9.65 5.58
N LEU A 618 -26.10 8.41 5.89
CA LEU A 618 -25.25 7.57 5.04
C LEU A 618 -26.01 6.84 3.93
N SER A 619 -27.34 6.71 4.05
CA SER A 619 -28.20 6.04 3.07
C SER A 619 -27.97 6.53 1.64
N GLY A 620 -27.77 7.84 1.44
CA GLY A 620 -27.51 8.41 0.11
C GLY A 620 -26.24 7.88 -0.57
N VAL A 621 -25.22 7.47 0.20
CA VAL A 621 -23.96 6.91 -0.32
C VAL A 621 -24.04 5.40 -0.49
N PHE A 622 -24.74 4.70 0.40
CA PHE A 622 -24.79 3.23 0.41
C PHE A 622 -26.00 2.63 -0.30
N HIS A 623 -27.00 3.42 -0.71
CA HIS A 623 -28.25 2.92 -1.28
C HIS A 623 -28.06 1.93 -2.44
N GLU A 624 -27.17 2.25 -3.40
CA GLU A 624 -26.87 1.35 -4.52
C GLU A 624 -26.26 0.01 -4.05
N ALA A 625 -25.43 0.06 -3.00
CA ALA A 625 -24.80 -1.12 -2.42
C ALA A 625 -25.79 -1.95 -1.60
N GLU A 626 -26.66 -1.31 -0.82
CA GLU A 626 -27.70 -1.97 -0.02
C GLU A 626 -28.67 -2.78 -0.90
N ALA A 627 -28.98 -2.31 -2.11
CA ALA A 627 -29.79 -3.04 -3.07
C ALA A 627 -29.18 -4.39 -3.52
N GLY A 628 -27.86 -4.57 -3.38
CA GLY A 628 -27.15 -5.83 -3.69
C GLY A 628 -26.96 -6.76 -2.50
N VAL A 629 -27.45 -6.39 -1.31
CA VAL A 629 -27.40 -7.20 -0.09
C VAL A 629 -28.79 -7.79 0.17
N LYS A 630 -28.87 -9.12 0.38
CA LYS A 630 -30.13 -9.77 0.73
C LYS A 630 -30.28 -9.79 2.24
N MET A 631 -31.36 -9.19 2.73
CA MET A 631 -31.84 -9.37 4.10
C MET A 631 -32.69 -10.66 4.19
N PHE A 632 -32.51 -11.46 5.23
CA PHE A 632 -33.41 -12.60 5.50
C PHE A 632 -34.83 -12.09 5.85
N ASP A 633 -35.85 -12.94 5.65
CA ASP A 633 -37.25 -12.59 5.94
C ASP A 633 -37.42 -11.96 7.33
N HIS A 634 -38.31 -10.96 7.44
CA HIS A 634 -38.43 -10.11 8.62
C HIS A 634 -38.54 -10.87 9.95
N ASP A 635 -39.34 -11.94 10.01
CA ASP A 635 -39.51 -12.77 11.22
C ASP A 635 -38.23 -13.55 11.59
N VAL A 636 -37.49 -14.00 10.58
CA VAL A 636 -36.20 -14.69 10.77
C VAL A 636 -35.11 -13.70 11.14
N ALA A 637 -35.13 -12.49 10.57
CA ALA A 637 -34.20 -11.42 10.90
C ALA A 637 -34.34 -11.00 12.37
N HIS A 638 -35.57 -10.74 12.83
CA HIS A 638 -35.82 -10.30 14.20
C HIS A 638 -35.41 -11.37 15.24
N SER A 639 -35.73 -12.64 15.00
CA SER A 639 -35.31 -13.72 15.91
C SER A 639 -33.78 -13.87 16.00
N ARG A 640 -33.07 -13.74 14.87
CA ARG A 640 -31.60 -13.78 14.84
C ARG A 640 -30.94 -12.57 15.49
N GLU A 641 -31.55 -11.39 15.37
CA GLU A 641 -31.09 -10.16 16.03
C GLU A 641 -31.17 -10.29 17.55
N VAL A 642 -32.28 -10.85 18.08
CA VAL A 642 -32.43 -11.12 19.51
C VAL A 642 -31.40 -12.14 20.00
N ILE A 643 -31.19 -13.24 19.26
CA ILE A 643 -30.16 -14.24 19.59
C ILE A 643 -28.77 -13.60 19.65
N SER A 644 -28.44 -12.76 18.67
CA SER A 644 -27.16 -12.07 18.61
C SER A 644 -26.96 -11.11 19.79
N SER A 645 -27.99 -10.32 20.12
CA SER A 645 -27.94 -9.37 21.23
C SER A 645 -27.74 -10.06 22.58
N ILE A 646 -28.45 -11.18 22.82
CA ILE A 646 -28.27 -11.99 24.03
C ILE A 646 -26.85 -12.56 24.09
N ALA A 647 -26.35 -13.10 22.98
CA ALA A 647 -25.00 -13.66 22.92
C ALA A 647 -23.91 -12.60 23.15
N ALA A 648 -24.06 -11.39 22.58
CA ALA A 648 -23.14 -10.27 22.80
C ALA A 648 -23.13 -9.84 24.28
N PHE A 649 -24.30 -9.73 24.91
CA PHE A 649 -24.40 -9.42 26.33
C PHE A 649 -23.76 -10.49 27.21
N LEU A 650 -24.00 -11.78 26.92
CA LEU A 650 -23.37 -12.89 27.65
C LEU A 650 -21.85 -12.91 27.46
N ALA A 651 -21.36 -12.65 26.24
CA ALA A 651 -19.94 -12.55 25.94
C ALA A 651 -19.27 -11.43 26.77
N PHE A 652 -19.91 -10.25 26.83
CA PHE A 652 -19.48 -9.15 27.71
C PHE A 652 -19.46 -9.58 29.18
N ALA A 653 -20.56 -10.12 29.70
CA ALA A 653 -20.71 -10.46 31.12
C ALA A 653 -19.69 -11.53 31.56
N VAL A 654 -19.50 -12.57 30.75
CA VAL A 654 -18.53 -13.65 31.01
C VAL A 654 -17.10 -13.14 30.89
N GLY A 655 -16.78 -12.35 29.86
CA GLY A 655 -15.43 -11.81 29.66
C GLY A 655 -15.01 -10.84 30.78
N ALA A 656 -15.87 -9.87 31.11
CA ALA A 656 -15.62 -8.90 32.17
C ALA A 656 -15.61 -9.56 33.56
N GLY A 657 -16.58 -10.43 33.84
CA GLY A 657 -16.65 -11.19 35.09
C GLY A 657 -15.45 -12.13 35.28
N GLY A 658 -15.01 -12.79 34.21
CA GLY A 658 -13.81 -13.61 34.19
C GLY A 658 -12.54 -12.81 34.51
N ALA A 659 -12.37 -11.64 33.89
CA ALA A 659 -11.23 -10.76 34.18
C ALA A 659 -11.24 -10.28 35.64
N TYR A 660 -12.42 -9.91 36.17
CA TYR A 660 -12.59 -9.50 37.55
C TYR A 660 -12.22 -10.63 38.53
N TRP A 661 -12.69 -11.85 38.26
CA TRP A 661 -12.37 -13.02 39.07
C TRP A 661 -10.87 -13.35 39.05
N VAL A 662 -10.21 -13.26 37.89
CA VAL A 662 -8.77 -13.57 37.77
C VAL A 662 -7.92 -12.50 38.46
N TYR A 663 -8.12 -11.23 38.13
CA TYR A 663 -7.16 -10.17 38.47
C TYR A 663 -7.49 -9.40 39.76
N ILE A 664 -8.77 -9.27 40.12
CA ILE A 664 -9.17 -8.60 41.36
C ILE A 664 -9.33 -9.63 42.49
N LEU A 665 -10.19 -10.64 42.33
CA LEU A 665 -10.49 -11.58 43.41
C LEU A 665 -9.31 -12.52 43.71
N ASN A 666 -8.67 -13.09 42.69
CA ASN A 666 -7.58 -14.05 42.86
C ASN A 666 -6.18 -13.47 42.63
N LYS A 667 -6.05 -12.14 42.50
CA LYS A 667 -4.77 -11.41 42.34
C LYS A 667 -3.85 -12.00 41.26
N GLY A 668 -4.40 -12.47 40.15
CA GLY A 668 -3.67 -13.01 39.00
C GLY A 668 -3.15 -14.46 39.16
N LYS A 669 -3.40 -15.15 40.27
CA LYS A 669 -2.96 -16.55 40.48
C LYS A 669 -3.44 -17.50 39.38
N PRO A 670 -4.72 -17.49 38.93
CA PRO A 670 -5.20 -18.43 37.92
C PRO A 670 -4.48 -18.27 36.58
N ALA A 671 -4.19 -17.02 36.18
CA ALA A 671 -3.45 -16.75 34.95
C ALA A 671 -2.00 -17.27 35.04
N ARG A 672 -1.34 -17.08 36.19
CA ARG A 672 0.02 -17.61 36.43
C ARG A 672 0.05 -19.13 36.43
N GLU A 673 -0.94 -19.79 37.03
CA GLU A 673 -1.03 -21.26 37.01
C GLU A 673 -1.28 -21.80 35.60
N LEU A 674 -2.16 -21.16 34.82
CA LEU A 674 -2.40 -21.56 33.43
C LEU A 674 -1.14 -21.42 32.58
N MET A 675 -0.40 -20.33 32.75
CA MET A 675 0.90 -20.11 32.11
C MET A 675 1.90 -21.23 32.43
N LEU A 676 1.93 -21.72 33.69
CA LEU A 676 2.82 -22.80 34.11
C LEU A 676 2.36 -24.18 33.62
N LYS A 677 1.04 -24.39 33.46
CA LYS A 677 0.47 -25.66 32.96
C LYS A 677 0.66 -25.84 31.45
N VAL A 678 0.57 -24.77 30.67
CA VAL A 678 0.68 -24.82 29.20
C VAL A 678 1.69 -23.78 28.69
N PRO A 679 2.99 -23.92 29.03
CA PRO A 679 4.00 -22.91 28.73
C PRO A 679 4.25 -22.74 27.24
N ALA A 680 4.10 -23.81 26.44
CA ALA A 680 4.28 -23.75 24.99
C ALA A 680 3.21 -22.88 24.31
N LEU A 681 1.94 -23.04 24.68
CA LEU A 681 0.85 -22.23 24.14
C LEU A 681 0.98 -20.77 24.60
N TYR A 682 1.30 -20.55 25.87
CA TYR A 682 1.52 -19.20 26.39
C TYR A 682 2.65 -18.48 25.63
N ARG A 683 3.79 -19.14 25.42
CA ARG A 683 4.90 -18.58 24.62
C ARG A 683 4.48 -18.31 23.18
N LEU A 684 3.75 -19.23 22.53
CA LEU A 684 3.28 -19.03 21.16
C LEU A 684 2.42 -17.76 21.02
N VAL A 685 1.48 -17.54 21.95
CA VAL A 685 0.61 -16.35 21.93
C VAL A 685 1.38 -15.09 22.34
N LEU A 686 2.32 -15.20 23.28
CA LEU A 686 3.19 -14.10 23.71
C LEU A 686 4.10 -13.64 22.55
N ASP A 687 4.65 -14.59 21.81
CA ASP A 687 5.45 -14.42 20.59
C ASP A 687 4.55 -14.11 19.37
N LYS A 688 3.33 -13.60 19.59
CA LYS A 688 2.44 -13.07 18.54
C LYS A 688 2.11 -14.10 17.45
N TRP A 689 1.89 -15.36 17.84
CA TRP A 689 1.70 -16.51 16.94
C TRP A 689 2.88 -16.81 16.01
N ARG A 690 4.04 -16.20 16.28
CA ARG A 690 5.26 -16.27 15.48
C ARG A 690 5.07 -15.88 14.01
N VAL A 691 4.12 -14.98 13.77
CA VAL A 691 3.81 -14.49 12.41
C VAL A 691 4.97 -13.64 11.90
N ASP A 692 5.58 -12.82 12.75
CA ASP A 692 6.79 -12.06 12.43
C ASP A 692 7.91 -12.98 11.91
N GLU A 693 8.23 -14.05 12.65
CA GLU A 693 9.30 -14.98 12.29
C GLU A 693 8.96 -15.82 11.06
N LEU A 694 7.67 -16.10 10.83
CA LEU A 694 7.22 -16.73 9.60
C LEU A 694 7.49 -15.81 8.40
N TYR A 695 7.15 -14.53 8.51
CA TYR A 695 7.40 -13.53 7.47
C TYR A 695 8.89 -13.37 7.16
N ASP A 696 9.71 -13.25 8.21
CA ASP A 696 11.16 -13.11 8.06
C ASP A 696 11.75 -14.35 7.35
N LYS A 697 11.33 -15.56 7.75
CA LYS A 697 11.84 -16.80 7.17
C LYS A 697 11.36 -17.10 5.75
N THR A 698 10.17 -16.63 5.39
CA THR A 698 9.54 -16.96 4.11
C THR A 698 9.70 -15.82 3.12
N ALA A 699 9.03 -14.69 3.35
CA ALA A 699 8.99 -13.58 2.41
C ALA A 699 10.32 -12.80 2.38
N VAL A 700 10.83 -12.39 3.55
CA VAL A 700 12.03 -11.53 3.61
C VAL A 700 13.25 -12.30 3.12
N ASN A 701 13.53 -13.47 3.68
CA ASN A 701 14.66 -14.30 3.25
C ASN A 701 14.58 -14.73 1.78
N ALA A 702 13.39 -14.95 1.22
CA ALA A 702 13.27 -15.28 -0.20
C ALA A 702 13.63 -14.08 -1.08
N VAL A 703 13.20 -12.87 -0.71
CA VAL A 703 13.57 -11.64 -1.42
C VAL A 703 15.06 -11.35 -1.28
N ASP A 704 15.63 -11.52 -0.09
CA ASP A 704 17.07 -11.35 0.13
C ASP A 704 17.88 -12.36 -0.69
N ALA A 705 17.48 -13.63 -0.71
CA ALA A 705 18.12 -14.66 -1.55
C ALA A 705 18.01 -14.35 -3.05
N LEU A 706 16.88 -13.82 -3.51
CA LEU A 706 16.71 -13.38 -4.90
C LEU A 706 17.60 -12.17 -5.21
N ALA A 707 17.71 -11.21 -4.30
CA ALA A 707 18.57 -10.04 -4.44
C ALA A 707 20.06 -10.44 -4.48
N ASP A 708 20.49 -11.33 -3.59
CA ASP A 708 21.84 -11.89 -3.57
C ASP A 708 22.15 -12.67 -4.85
N THR A 709 21.19 -13.45 -5.34
CA THR A 709 21.33 -14.18 -6.61
C THR A 709 21.45 -13.21 -7.79
N ALA A 710 20.60 -12.19 -7.85
CA ALA A 710 20.64 -11.17 -8.89
C ALA A 710 21.97 -10.39 -8.86
N SER A 711 22.43 -9.99 -7.67
CA SER A 711 23.73 -9.34 -7.48
C SER A 711 24.89 -10.26 -7.88
N SER A 712 24.80 -11.55 -7.58
CA SER A 712 25.82 -12.54 -7.96
C SER A 712 25.86 -12.75 -9.47
N VAL A 713 24.71 -12.73 -10.15
CA VAL A 713 24.62 -12.79 -11.61
C VAL A 713 25.20 -11.52 -12.25
N ASP A 714 24.91 -10.35 -11.70
CA ASP A 714 25.44 -9.09 -12.21
C ASP A 714 26.98 -9.03 -12.06
N GLN A 715 27.48 -9.31 -10.86
CA GLN A 715 28.93 -9.33 -10.60
C GLN A 715 29.65 -10.51 -11.30
N GLY A 716 28.98 -11.64 -11.47
CA GLY A 716 29.58 -12.86 -12.00
C GLY A 716 29.53 -12.98 -13.52
N ILE A 717 28.41 -12.61 -14.13
CA ILE A 717 28.17 -12.76 -15.58
C ILE A 717 28.36 -11.43 -16.28
N VAL A 718 27.70 -10.38 -15.81
CA VAL A 718 27.69 -9.08 -16.50
C VAL A 718 29.07 -8.42 -16.41
N ASP A 719 29.65 -8.27 -15.22
CA ASP A 719 30.98 -7.70 -15.04
C ASP A 719 32.08 -8.56 -15.70
N PHE A 720 31.97 -9.89 -15.58
CA PHE A 720 32.95 -10.79 -16.17
C PHE A 720 32.96 -10.73 -17.70
N ILE A 721 31.79 -10.84 -18.35
CA ILE A 721 31.69 -10.86 -19.81
C ILE A 721 31.96 -9.48 -20.39
N LEU A 722 31.35 -8.43 -19.85
CA LEU A 722 31.42 -7.09 -20.46
C LEU A 722 32.70 -6.35 -20.11
N ALA A 723 33.20 -6.44 -18.88
CA ALA A 723 34.37 -5.68 -18.45
C ALA A 723 35.65 -6.52 -18.48
N ARG A 724 35.66 -7.69 -17.85
CA ARG A 724 36.91 -8.46 -17.65
C ARG A 724 37.36 -9.20 -18.90
N LEU A 725 36.45 -9.86 -19.60
CA LEU A 725 36.79 -10.63 -20.80
C LEU A 725 37.18 -9.72 -21.96
N THR A 726 36.46 -8.63 -22.17
CA THR A 726 36.81 -7.64 -23.20
C THR A 726 38.16 -6.99 -22.91
N ALA A 727 38.41 -6.57 -21.66
CA ALA A 727 39.70 -6.04 -21.24
C ALA A 727 40.84 -7.05 -21.43
N LEU A 728 40.61 -8.32 -21.09
CA LEU A 728 41.57 -9.40 -21.30
C LEU A 728 41.90 -9.58 -22.78
N VAL A 729 40.89 -9.64 -23.65
CA VAL A 729 41.08 -9.79 -25.10
C VAL A 729 41.86 -8.61 -25.67
N VAL A 730 41.52 -7.38 -25.26
CA VAL A 730 42.24 -6.18 -25.70
C VAL A 730 43.69 -6.18 -25.21
N ALA A 731 43.91 -6.50 -23.93
CA ALA A 731 45.26 -6.56 -23.35
C ALA A 731 46.13 -7.67 -23.97
N ALA A 732 45.54 -8.85 -24.21
CA ALA A 732 46.22 -9.95 -24.89
C ALA A 732 46.60 -9.56 -26.32
N THR A 733 45.66 -8.98 -27.07
CA THR A 733 45.91 -8.50 -28.44
C THR A 733 47.02 -7.45 -28.47
N GLY A 734 46.98 -6.47 -27.55
CA GLY A 734 48.03 -5.46 -27.43
C GLY A 734 49.40 -6.06 -27.11
N THR A 735 49.44 -7.09 -26.26
CA THR A 735 50.69 -7.81 -25.91
C THR A 735 51.27 -8.54 -27.12
N VAL A 736 50.43 -9.23 -27.89
CA VAL A 736 50.86 -9.93 -29.12
C VAL A 736 51.36 -8.94 -30.18
N LEU A 737 50.61 -7.87 -30.43
CA LEU A 737 51.01 -6.83 -31.39
C LEU A 737 52.32 -6.14 -30.99
N ARG A 738 52.58 -5.98 -29.69
CA ARG A 738 53.83 -5.40 -29.19
C ARG A 738 55.05 -6.25 -29.55
N VAL A 739 54.92 -7.57 -29.60
CA VAL A 739 56.03 -8.48 -29.98
C VAL A 739 56.44 -8.29 -31.45
N LEU A 740 55.53 -7.86 -32.33
CA LEU A 740 55.86 -7.53 -33.72
C LEU A 740 56.83 -6.34 -33.84
N GLN A 741 56.89 -5.47 -32.82
CA GLN A 741 57.78 -4.32 -32.77
C GLN A 741 59.00 -4.59 -31.88
N ASN A 742 59.90 -5.46 -32.35
CA ASN A 742 61.08 -5.90 -31.59
C ASN A 742 62.30 -4.95 -31.64
N GLY A 743 62.15 -3.76 -32.25
CA GLY A 743 63.22 -2.74 -32.34
C GLY A 743 64.33 -3.05 -33.36
N VAL A 744 64.22 -4.17 -34.08
CA VAL A 744 65.23 -4.62 -35.04
C VAL A 744 64.95 -4.03 -36.43
N VAL A 745 65.76 -3.06 -36.85
CA VAL A 745 65.52 -2.22 -38.05
C VAL A 745 65.31 -3.03 -39.34
N HIS A 746 66.03 -4.15 -39.53
CA HIS A 746 65.90 -4.94 -40.76
C HIS A 746 64.55 -5.67 -40.88
N VAL A 747 63.88 -5.99 -39.76
CA VAL A 747 62.52 -6.57 -39.78
C VAL A 747 61.52 -5.55 -40.30
N TYR A 748 61.62 -4.30 -39.86
CA TYR A 748 60.77 -3.21 -40.38
C TYR A 748 60.99 -2.98 -41.87
N ALA A 749 62.25 -2.98 -42.33
CA ALA A 749 62.56 -2.86 -43.74
C ALA A 749 61.94 -4.01 -44.56
N ALA A 750 62.02 -5.25 -44.08
CA ALA A 750 61.40 -6.41 -44.73
C ALA A 750 59.87 -6.28 -44.82
N VAL A 751 59.20 -5.85 -43.74
CA VAL A 751 57.75 -5.61 -43.73
C VAL A 751 57.35 -4.48 -44.67
N MET A 752 58.14 -3.40 -44.75
CA MET A 752 57.90 -2.31 -45.70
C MET A 752 58.03 -2.78 -47.15
N VAL A 753 59.04 -3.61 -47.45
CA VAL A 753 59.22 -4.20 -48.79
C VAL A 753 58.09 -5.16 -49.13
N LEU A 754 57.64 -5.99 -48.19
CA LEU A 754 56.46 -6.87 -48.36
C LEU A 754 55.19 -6.05 -48.57
N GLY A 755 55.01 -4.96 -47.82
CA GLY A 755 53.88 -4.03 -47.99
C GLY A 755 53.91 -3.33 -49.35
N LEU A 756 55.07 -2.84 -49.78
CA LEU A 756 55.27 -2.25 -51.10
C LEU A 756 55.03 -3.28 -52.21
N GLY A 757 55.53 -4.50 -52.04
CA GLY A 757 55.30 -5.61 -52.95
C GLY A 757 53.82 -6.00 -53.06
N GLY A 758 53.11 -6.03 -51.94
CA GLY A 758 51.66 -6.28 -51.90
C GLY A 758 50.85 -5.15 -52.55
N LEU A 759 51.23 -3.90 -52.32
CA LEU A 759 50.65 -2.74 -53.01
C LEU A 759 50.93 -2.79 -54.52
N MET A 760 52.17 -3.06 -54.92
CA MET A 760 52.52 -3.21 -56.33
C MET A 760 51.75 -4.37 -56.97
N TRP A 761 51.65 -5.52 -56.31
CA TRP A 761 50.84 -6.65 -56.76
C TRP A 761 49.38 -6.23 -56.98
N PHE A 762 48.78 -5.57 -55.99
CA PHE A 762 47.40 -5.10 -56.07
C PHE A 762 47.15 -4.15 -57.26
N PHE A 763 48.11 -3.27 -57.57
CA PHE A 763 47.99 -2.33 -58.70
C PHE A 763 48.40 -2.93 -60.06
N VAL A 764 49.30 -3.92 -60.09
CA VAL A 764 49.86 -4.51 -61.32
C VAL A 764 49.06 -5.71 -61.81
N GLU A 765 48.41 -6.47 -60.93
CA GLU A 765 47.48 -7.51 -61.32
C GLU A 765 46.09 -6.87 -61.58
N PRO A 766 45.41 -7.14 -62.70
CA PRO A 766 44.04 -6.64 -62.92
C PRO A 766 43.03 -7.40 -62.04
N HIS A 767 42.20 -6.69 -61.27
CA HIS A 767 41.23 -7.28 -60.32
C HIS A 767 39.79 -6.79 -60.59
N ALA A 768 39.29 -6.95 -61.82
CA ALA A 768 37.93 -6.51 -62.13
C ALA A 768 36.88 -7.48 -61.58
N ASP A 769 35.98 -6.96 -60.76
CA ASP A 769 34.78 -7.67 -60.31
C ASP A 769 33.64 -7.51 -61.32
N PHE A 770 32.67 -8.43 -61.29
CA PHE A 770 31.47 -8.38 -62.13
C PHE A 770 30.22 -8.08 -61.33
N THR A 771 29.30 -7.35 -61.94
CA THR A 771 27.92 -7.24 -61.49
C THR A 771 27.00 -7.76 -62.57
N VAL A 772 26.01 -8.57 -62.20
CA VAL A 772 25.08 -9.24 -63.12
C VAL A 772 23.66 -8.78 -62.81
N GLU A 773 22.98 -8.17 -63.77
CA GLU A 773 21.56 -7.82 -63.67
C GLU A 773 20.73 -8.59 -64.70
N GLU A 774 19.63 -9.21 -64.27
CA GLU A 774 18.66 -9.87 -65.16
C GLU A 774 17.39 -9.03 -65.30
N LYS A 775 16.97 -8.78 -66.55
CA LYS A 775 15.65 -8.22 -66.87
C LYS A 775 15.00 -9.04 -67.99
N GLY A 776 13.94 -9.78 -67.68
CA GLY A 776 13.07 -10.43 -68.68
C GLY A 776 13.78 -11.48 -69.57
N GLY A 777 14.80 -12.16 -69.06
CA GLY A 777 15.60 -13.15 -69.82
C GLY A 777 16.77 -12.56 -70.62
N GLU A 778 17.03 -11.27 -70.49
CA GLU A 778 18.26 -10.61 -70.96
C GLU A 778 19.16 -10.30 -69.75
N TYR A 779 20.41 -10.75 -69.82
CA TYR A 779 21.43 -10.54 -68.78
C TYR A 779 22.35 -9.40 -69.19
N SER A 780 22.52 -8.41 -68.32
CA SER A 780 23.49 -7.33 -68.47
C SER A 780 24.63 -7.55 -67.48
N LEU A 781 25.81 -7.86 -68.00
CA LEU A 781 27.05 -7.98 -67.23
C LEU A 781 27.78 -6.64 -67.24
N THR A 782 28.15 -6.12 -66.08
CA THR A 782 28.96 -4.90 -65.95
C THR A 782 30.26 -5.21 -65.21
N ALA A 783 31.40 -4.90 -65.83
CA ALA A 783 32.71 -5.00 -65.20
C ALA A 783 33.02 -3.76 -64.35
N GLY A 784 33.63 -3.97 -63.18
CA GLY A 784 34.05 -2.91 -62.27
C GLY A 784 35.17 -2.03 -62.87
N PRO A 785 35.11 -0.70 -62.68
CA PRO A 785 36.11 0.21 -63.22
C PRO A 785 37.44 0.12 -62.46
N GLY A 786 38.57 0.25 -63.18
CA GLY A 786 39.92 0.30 -62.61
C GLY A 786 40.86 1.20 -63.42
N PRO A 787 42.00 1.63 -62.85
CA PRO A 787 42.89 2.59 -63.48
C PRO A 787 43.51 2.03 -64.79
N GLY A 788 43.07 2.60 -65.91
CA GLY A 788 43.50 2.21 -67.25
C GLY A 788 43.07 0.79 -67.65
N TYR A 789 41.95 0.30 -67.10
CA TYR A 789 41.38 -0.99 -67.49
C TYR A 789 40.69 -0.87 -68.86
N GLY A 790 41.13 -1.70 -69.81
CA GLY A 790 40.44 -1.99 -71.05
C GLY A 790 39.80 -3.38 -70.97
N PHE A 791 38.59 -3.50 -71.48
CA PHE A 791 37.77 -4.70 -71.38
C PHE A 791 37.61 -5.33 -72.76
N LYS A 792 37.71 -6.66 -72.81
CA LYS A 792 37.45 -7.45 -74.01
C LYS A 792 36.53 -8.61 -73.67
N TRP A 793 35.32 -8.55 -74.23
CA TRP A 793 34.24 -9.47 -73.92
C TRP A 793 34.13 -10.58 -74.96
N TYR A 794 34.01 -11.81 -74.47
CA TYR A 794 33.72 -13.01 -75.26
C TYR A 794 32.34 -13.54 -74.83
N PRO A 795 31.28 -13.28 -75.63
CA PRO A 795 29.91 -13.67 -75.28
C PRO A 795 29.70 -15.19 -75.17
N ASP A 796 30.62 -15.96 -75.74
CA ASP A 796 30.71 -17.41 -75.69
C ASP A 796 32.21 -17.75 -75.72
N ALA A 797 32.73 -18.41 -74.69
CA ALA A 797 34.16 -18.64 -74.48
C ALA A 797 34.89 -19.35 -75.65
N THR A 798 34.13 -19.95 -76.58
CA THR A 798 34.64 -20.68 -77.74
C THR A 798 34.59 -19.90 -79.06
N LYS A 799 34.07 -18.67 -79.07
CA LYS A 799 33.88 -17.83 -80.28
C LYS A 799 34.78 -16.59 -80.28
N GLU A 800 34.89 -15.92 -81.44
CA GLU A 800 35.66 -14.67 -81.57
C GLU A 800 35.11 -13.56 -80.66
N ALA A 801 36.01 -12.71 -80.16
CA ALA A 801 35.70 -11.59 -79.29
C ALA A 801 34.74 -10.59 -79.97
N GLN A 802 33.87 -9.94 -79.18
CA GLN A 802 32.93 -8.95 -79.69
C GLN A 802 33.62 -7.73 -80.33
N THR A 803 34.83 -7.40 -79.86
CA THR A 803 35.71 -6.36 -80.41
C THR A 803 37.11 -6.93 -80.64
N LYS A 804 37.80 -6.49 -81.71
CA LYS A 804 39.17 -6.94 -82.01
C LYS A 804 40.17 -6.42 -80.96
N ASP A 805 39.99 -5.18 -80.51
CA ASP A 805 40.83 -4.50 -79.51
C ASP A 805 40.13 -4.34 -78.15
N PHE A 806 40.91 -4.10 -77.10
CA PHE A 806 40.41 -3.79 -75.76
C PHE A 806 39.75 -2.41 -75.76
N ASP A 807 38.50 -2.33 -75.30
CA ASP A 807 37.68 -1.11 -75.33
C ASP A 807 37.27 -0.69 -73.91
N THR A 808 36.76 0.54 -73.76
CA THR A 808 36.25 1.09 -72.50
C THR A 808 34.82 0.64 -72.19
N ASN A 809 34.20 -0.18 -73.04
CA ASN A 809 32.83 -0.65 -72.84
C ASN A 809 32.77 -1.66 -71.69
N THR A 810 32.22 -1.22 -70.56
CA THR A 810 32.11 -2.00 -69.33
C THR A 810 30.94 -2.96 -69.34
N GLN A 811 30.05 -2.92 -70.35
CA GLN A 811 28.80 -3.68 -70.36
C GLN A 811 28.67 -4.66 -71.52
N LEU A 812 28.28 -5.89 -71.21
CA LEU A 812 27.87 -6.92 -72.17
C LEU A 812 26.43 -7.36 -71.91
N LYS A 813 25.56 -7.20 -72.91
CA LYS A 813 24.19 -7.70 -72.88
C LYS A 813 24.10 -9.01 -73.66
N LEU A 814 23.54 -10.04 -73.03
CA LEU A 814 23.40 -11.35 -73.64
C LEU A 814 22.08 -12.02 -73.25
N ARG A 815 21.46 -12.71 -74.20
CA ARG A 815 20.23 -13.48 -73.99
C ARG A 815 20.56 -14.96 -73.88
N VAL A 816 20.20 -15.59 -72.77
CA VAL A 816 20.39 -17.04 -72.53
C VAL A 816 19.01 -17.73 -72.59
N PRO A 817 18.77 -18.65 -73.56
CA PRO A 817 17.55 -19.44 -73.64
C PRO A 817 17.35 -20.34 -72.40
N ASP A 818 16.11 -20.72 -72.11
CA ASP A 818 15.78 -21.57 -70.96
C ASP A 818 16.41 -22.96 -71.10
N GLY A 819 17.12 -23.43 -70.07
CA GLY A 819 17.78 -24.73 -70.05
C GLY A 819 19.23 -24.75 -70.56
N GLU A 820 19.73 -23.65 -71.12
CA GLU A 820 21.11 -23.54 -71.61
C GLU A 820 22.06 -22.91 -70.57
N SER A 821 23.35 -23.27 -70.66
CA SER A 821 24.45 -22.62 -69.95
C SER A 821 25.38 -21.94 -70.95
N ARG A 822 25.74 -20.68 -70.68
CA ARG A 822 26.76 -19.97 -71.45
C ARG A 822 27.91 -19.55 -70.54
N THR A 823 29.13 -19.79 -71.01
CA THR A 823 30.35 -19.30 -70.35
C THR A 823 30.81 -18.05 -71.08
N VAL A 824 30.75 -16.93 -70.38
CA VAL A 824 31.25 -15.63 -70.83
C VAL A 824 32.67 -15.49 -70.31
N LYS A 825 33.59 -15.12 -71.18
CA LYS A 825 34.98 -14.84 -70.80
C LYS A 825 35.22 -13.34 -70.88
N LEU A 826 35.78 -12.75 -69.83
CA LEU A 826 36.25 -11.37 -69.82
C LEU A 826 37.77 -11.37 -69.74
N GLU A 827 38.39 -10.64 -70.65
CA GLU A 827 39.79 -10.27 -70.52
C GLU A 827 39.87 -8.80 -70.11
N VAL A 828 40.53 -8.53 -68.99
CA VAL A 828 40.79 -7.18 -68.50
C VAL A 828 42.26 -6.87 -68.62
N LYS A 829 42.57 -5.87 -69.43
CA LYS A 829 43.93 -5.36 -69.60
C LYS A 829 44.10 -4.10 -68.78
N ASN A 830 45.09 -4.06 -67.90
CA ASN A 830 45.39 -2.83 -67.16
C ASN A 830 46.31 -1.87 -67.92
N ALA A 831 46.59 -0.71 -67.31
CA ALA A 831 47.49 0.30 -67.84
C ALA A 831 48.93 -0.22 -68.10
N PHE A 832 49.36 -1.27 -67.37
CA PHE A 832 50.67 -1.90 -67.53
C PHE A 832 50.70 -3.00 -68.61
N GLY A 833 49.59 -3.21 -69.31
CA GLY A 833 49.46 -4.16 -70.40
C GLY A 833 49.31 -5.62 -69.99
N ARG A 834 49.18 -5.93 -68.70
CA ARG A 834 48.86 -7.27 -68.21
C ARG A 834 47.37 -7.55 -68.43
N VAL A 835 47.08 -8.76 -68.87
CA VAL A 835 45.72 -9.23 -69.12
C VAL A 835 45.38 -10.29 -68.09
N ALA A 836 44.35 -10.05 -67.29
CA ALA A 836 43.73 -11.07 -66.47
C ALA A 836 42.49 -11.59 -67.20
N THR A 837 42.29 -12.90 -67.16
CA THR A 837 41.10 -13.55 -67.69
C THR A 837 40.22 -13.96 -66.54
N LYS A 838 38.92 -13.70 -66.64
CA LYS A 838 37.94 -14.23 -65.70
C LYS A 838 36.77 -14.85 -66.48
N ASP A 839 36.46 -16.09 -66.15
CA ASP A 839 35.41 -16.87 -66.81
C ASP A 839 34.18 -16.95 -65.91
N LEU A 840 33.02 -16.61 -66.47
CA LEU A 840 31.75 -16.61 -65.79
C LEU A 840 30.78 -17.54 -66.50
N THR A 841 30.33 -18.60 -65.81
CA THR A 841 29.31 -19.49 -66.37
C THR A 841 27.93 -19.14 -65.82
N ILE A 842 27.05 -18.69 -66.71
CA ILE A 842 25.65 -18.38 -66.42
C ILE A 842 24.80 -19.58 -66.88
N LYS A 843 24.13 -20.23 -65.94
CA LYS A 843 23.25 -21.37 -66.22
C LYS A 843 21.80 -21.01 -65.90
N ARG A 844 20.94 -21.01 -66.93
CA ARG A 844 19.51 -20.74 -66.78
C ARG A 844 18.74 -22.06 -66.69
N PRO A 845 18.05 -22.37 -65.58
CA PRO A 845 17.27 -23.61 -65.46
C PRO A 845 16.11 -23.63 -66.46
N ALA A 846 15.78 -24.81 -67.00
CA ALA A 846 14.63 -24.99 -67.89
C ALA A 846 13.32 -24.69 -67.14
N ALA A 847 12.37 -24.04 -67.80
CA ALA A 847 11.12 -23.55 -67.19
C ALA A 847 10.38 -24.66 -66.43
N ALA A 848 10.49 -24.64 -65.10
CA ALA A 848 9.62 -25.34 -64.17
C ALA A 848 8.85 -24.28 -63.37
N PRO A 849 7.57 -24.52 -63.02
CA PRO A 849 6.75 -23.53 -62.34
C PRO A 849 7.18 -23.40 -60.86
N GLY A 850 8.11 -22.50 -60.59
CA GLY A 850 8.61 -22.15 -59.25
C GLY A 850 9.79 -21.17 -59.33
N PRO A 851 10.13 -20.44 -58.25
CA PRO A 851 11.21 -19.45 -58.27
C PRO A 851 12.55 -20.15 -58.51
N SER A 852 13.07 -20.00 -59.72
CA SER A 852 14.34 -20.57 -60.15
C SER A 852 15.51 -19.81 -59.53
N THR A 853 16.24 -20.46 -58.62
CA THR A 853 17.51 -19.94 -58.09
C THR A 853 18.61 -20.15 -59.14
N ILE A 854 19.12 -19.05 -59.68
CA ILE A 854 20.18 -19.04 -60.69
C ILE A 854 21.52 -19.32 -59.99
N ARG A 855 22.30 -20.28 -60.52
CA ARG A 855 23.66 -20.56 -60.03
C ARG A 855 24.67 -19.89 -60.95
N ILE A 856 25.30 -18.83 -60.45
CA ILE A 856 26.47 -18.21 -61.06
C ILE A 856 27.71 -18.89 -60.47
N GLN A 857 28.56 -19.48 -61.30
CA GLN A 857 29.85 -20.01 -60.88
C GLN A 857 30.96 -19.19 -61.54
N GLU A 858 31.73 -18.49 -60.72
CA GLU A 858 33.02 -17.89 -61.11
C GLU A 858 34.10 -18.96 -61.02
N LYS A 859 34.98 -19.02 -62.02
CA LYS A 859 36.10 -19.96 -62.05
C LYS A 859 37.41 -19.27 -62.37
#